data_AF-A0A939UJR6-F1
#
_entry.id   AF-A0A939UJR6-F1
#
_cell.length_a   1.000
_cell.length_b   1.000
_cell.length_c   1.000
_cell.angle_alpha   90.00
_cell.angle_beta   90.00
_cell.angle_gamma   90.00
#
_symmetry.space_group_name_H-M   'P 1'
#
loop_
_entity.id
_entity.type
_entity.pdbx_description
1 polymer ?
#
loop_
_entity_poly.entity_id
_entity_poly.type
_entity_poly.pdbx_seq_one_letter_code
_entity_poly.pdbx_strand_id
1 'polypeptide(L)'
;MEEKAKRLLAAVKKDDLAAFKKEFDKDTEKYSFGRFPLLSLCYLYGSFKIAFTYEKKLLALSRYVVVEEDRESYYLFRRRAHRVLRLFVGGGRTVSPLVMLAVLGRHDGLRALYPVAYKDATIREEISYAAQTLYGSTVTFGRNSIRIRRQHTTRLQKITTYAACAVSIVMIACALLGYFMMPNDRGTEDNPVAVANGKQLVLALKNEGYYTLTDDVALTVEQRTTFKGALNGNGHKVSLSASSAGAVFAKTEGTIKDVEFVIDAGDVETSESLALLIAENTGTLENVTLTVKGNISVKEKETAGEEQEKETVYISAFVGKNSGAVSGCKITCDLTANNPSGTNAYLSVLASENTGTVSQCEANGKVSSTTTDLAGMVAENEQGGVISGCKVDASLSQESTKTGWSPNVAGLCLHNYGTISESKFSGAISVKCSVAKGEGTSDNGETVYAGGIGCFNEGDVISCESSGTIEGVVENALQCVGGIVGYNYIAVENNQYDLEKLGSVMNCVSSAKIDLTSSGAYAVYAGGMVGLNDSGAISGGTTAAKITCDATCHYLGGTVGGNTTKSTYYSSLYNQVYSQKQKQLSISGVESEASIDTAGEGEADRCVGGVVGLSTINLNECSFAGTIKAASGSLIGGIAGVCQSQIDKCSAESTLRAGDDCYVGGIVGINRNQVKDCAANVMVNCGNGCTVGGVAAVSSATIGNCTIEFGLVAGDNTVAGGGVGNSSYYFYDCTINCDLTVGNDSTLGGAIANNIFASLMNQSYTVSGCSVSGRLNAQERCVVGGMVGMNGISVSVVNGEEKESYYTNTTVDRCRIETEIEAGSNSIVGGAFGRNAGAVYESYCAGSIQATDSVAGGLMGRNEKGAAKYDFVSVKITANGTVGCLIGQVDKDSVESTLTYKERFLQENGEALKTVEDVDSVVERYYRINSYYYKNSYVRQTGIDAYGVIDGYEKTTSPEAYQTEAYAYDSEAEMKASDEYKEIFGSETD
;
A
#
# COMPACT_ATOMS: atom_id res chain seq x y z
N MET A 1 0.50 21.63 50.45
CA MET A 1 -0.65 21.83 51.38
C MET A 1 -1.85 22.46 50.67
N GLU A 2 -1.67 23.56 49.95
CA GLU A 2 -2.79 24.28 49.29
C GLU A 2 -3.56 23.44 48.26
N GLU A 3 -2.87 22.72 47.38
CA GLU A 3 -3.44 21.75 46.44
C GLU A 3 -4.31 20.69 47.13
N LYS A 4 -3.81 20.14 48.25
CA LYS A 4 -4.49 19.11 49.02
C LYS A 4 -5.77 19.67 49.68
N ALA A 5 -5.70 20.91 50.17
CA ALA A 5 -6.87 21.62 50.68
C ALA A 5 -7.93 21.86 49.58
N LYS A 6 -7.52 22.23 48.36
CA LYS A 6 -8.43 22.40 47.20
C LYS A 6 -9.14 21.08 46.85
N ARG A 7 -8.41 19.96 46.77
CA ARG A 7 -9.00 18.64 46.50
C ARG A 7 -9.95 18.17 47.62
N LEU A 8 -9.55 18.35 48.89
CA LEU A 8 -10.39 18.00 50.04
C LEU A 8 -11.70 18.81 50.05
N LEU A 9 -11.63 20.11 49.75
CA LEU A 9 -12.82 20.96 49.64
C LEU A 9 -13.71 20.55 48.46
N ALA A 10 -13.12 20.21 47.30
CA ALA A 10 -13.88 19.74 46.14
C ALA A 10 -14.66 18.44 46.46
N ALA A 11 -14.05 17.53 47.23
CA ALA A 11 -14.71 16.32 47.70
C ALA A 11 -15.89 16.64 48.65
N VAL A 12 -15.73 17.60 49.57
CA VAL A 12 -16.82 18.08 50.43
C VAL A 12 -17.96 18.68 49.59
N LYS A 13 -17.67 19.56 48.63
CA LYS A 13 -18.69 20.20 47.76
C LYS A 13 -19.53 19.17 46.99
N LYS A 14 -18.94 18.05 46.57
CA LYS A 14 -19.59 16.98 45.81
C LYS A 14 -20.19 15.84 46.68
N ASP A 15 -19.99 15.87 48.00
CA ASP A 15 -20.26 14.74 48.91
C ASP A 15 -19.61 13.42 48.46
N ASP A 16 -18.40 13.50 47.90
CA ASP A 16 -17.63 12.36 47.39
C ASP A 16 -16.80 11.74 48.54
N LEU A 17 -17.36 10.69 49.14
CA LEU A 17 -16.73 9.98 50.26
C LEU A 17 -15.39 9.33 49.87
N ALA A 18 -15.25 8.84 48.64
CA ALA A 18 -14.04 8.15 48.19
C ALA A 18 -12.89 9.13 47.99
N ALA A 19 -13.14 10.23 47.29
CA ALA A 19 -12.18 11.32 47.15
C ALA A 19 -11.83 11.95 48.50
N PHE A 20 -12.84 12.14 49.38
CA PHE A 20 -12.60 12.66 50.73
C PHE A 20 -11.69 11.73 51.53
N LYS A 21 -11.95 10.42 51.54
CA LYS A 21 -11.12 9.44 52.27
C LYS A 21 -9.66 9.41 51.78
N LYS A 22 -9.43 9.63 50.49
CA LYS A 22 -8.07 9.70 49.90
C LYS A 22 -7.29 10.91 50.41
N GLU A 23 -7.96 12.05 50.54
CA GLU A 23 -7.32 13.31 50.92
C GLU A 23 -7.33 13.56 52.44
N PHE A 24 -8.16 12.83 53.21
CA PHE A 24 -8.37 13.01 54.65
C PHE A 24 -7.44 12.14 55.51
N ASP A 25 -6.51 12.79 56.20
CA ASP A 25 -5.48 12.22 57.06
C ASP A 25 -5.28 13.04 58.35
N LYS A 26 -4.24 12.72 59.15
CA LYS A 26 -3.95 13.41 60.43
C LYS A 26 -3.57 14.89 60.28
N ASP A 27 -3.05 15.29 59.12
CA ASP A 27 -2.61 16.67 58.88
C ASP A 27 -3.79 17.52 58.40
N THR A 28 -4.63 16.94 57.55
CA THR A 28 -5.80 17.60 56.95
C THR A 28 -7.04 17.56 57.84
N GLU A 29 -7.15 16.65 58.81
CA GLU A 29 -8.33 16.57 59.69
C GLU A 29 -8.57 17.84 60.51
N LYS A 30 -7.51 18.62 60.76
CA LYS A 30 -7.56 19.88 61.51
C LYS A 30 -7.83 21.10 60.62
N TYR A 31 -8.03 20.94 59.31
CA TYR A 31 -8.21 22.08 58.42
C TYR A 31 -9.52 22.84 58.70
N SER A 32 -9.41 24.17 58.70
CA SER A 32 -10.54 25.11 58.67
C SER A 32 -10.34 26.04 57.48
N PHE A 33 -11.28 26.02 56.53
CA PHE A 33 -11.22 26.88 55.34
C PHE A 33 -11.73 28.26 55.73
N GLY A 34 -10.80 29.17 56.01
CA GLY A 34 -11.07 30.39 56.74
C GLY A 34 -11.77 30.10 58.06
N ARG A 35 -13.00 30.60 58.19
CA ARG A 35 -13.83 30.42 59.39
C ARG A 35 -14.57 29.08 59.49
N PHE A 36 -14.43 28.18 58.51
CA PHE A 36 -15.24 26.96 58.43
C PHE A 36 -14.43 25.69 58.65
N PRO A 37 -14.52 25.05 59.83
CA PRO A 37 -14.05 23.69 60.03
C PRO A 37 -14.71 22.73 59.04
N LEU A 38 -14.01 21.64 58.69
CA LEU A 38 -14.52 20.64 57.73
C LEU A 38 -15.96 20.18 58.02
N LEU A 39 -16.32 19.92 59.28
CA LEU A 39 -17.68 19.49 59.62
C LEU A 39 -18.72 20.60 59.40
N SER A 40 -18.36 21.87 59.65
CA SER A 40 -19.23 23.01 59.33
C SER A 40 -19.45 23.14 57.83
N LEU A 41 -18.42 22.89 57.00
CA LEU A 41 -18.57 22.87 55.54
C LEU A 41 -19.46 21.72 55.08
N CYS A 42 -19.31 20.52 55.64
CA CYS A 42 -20.17 19.38 55.32
C CYS A 42 -21.64 19.72 55.60
N TYR A 43 -21.95 20.40 56.71
CA TYR A 43 -23.32 20.86 56.96
C TYR A 43 -23.78 21.95 56.01
N LEU A 44 -22.89 22.88 55.65
CA LEU A 44 -23.20 24.00 54.77
C LEU A 44 -23.53 23.54 53.34
N TYR A 45 -22.76 22.60 52.80
CA TYR A 45 -22.97 22.01 51.46
C TYR A 45 -23.98 20.87 51.44
N GLY A 46 -24.38 20.33 52.60
CA GLY A 46 -25.26 19.16 52.65
C GLY A 46 -24.55 17.85 52.30
N SER A 47 -23.26 17.75 52.61
CA SER A 47 -22.42 16.57 52.36
C SER A 47 -22.71 15.48 53.41
N PHE A 48 -23.85 14.82 53.27
CA PHE A 48 -24.39 13.91 54.28
C PHE A 48 -23.57 12.63 54.41
N LYS A 49 -23.02 12.08 53.32
CA LYS A 49 -22.21 10.86 53.37
C LYS A 49 -20.95 11.10 54.18
N ILE A 50 -20.24 12.19 53.87
CA ILE A 50 -19.00 12.56 54.59
C ILE A 50 -19.31 12.92 56.04
N ALA A 51 -20.33 13.74 56.28
CA ALA A 51 -20.74 14.11 57.64
C ALA A 51 -21.06 12.86 58.46
N PHE A 52 -21.93 11.97 57.97
CA PHE A 52 -22.33 10.76 58.68
C PHE A 52 -21.14 9.85 59.05
N THR A 53 -20.18 9.67 58.13
CA THR A 53 -19.00 8.82 58.37
C THR A 53 -18.01 9.44 59.37
N TYR A 54 -17.78 10.76 59.32
CA TYR A 54 -16.71 11.42 60.07
C TYR A 54 -17.18 12.34 61.21
N GLU A 55 -18.49 12.43 61.48
CA GLU A 55 -19.11 13.39 62.43
C GLU A 55 -18.44 13.38 63.79
N LYS A 56 -18.37 12.21 64.45
CA LYS A 56 -17.79 12.07 65.79
C LYS A 56 -16.31 12.48 65.82
N LYS A 57 -15.56 12.14 64.77
CA LYS A 57 -14.13 12.41 64.66
C LYS A 57 -13.88 13.91 64.50
N LEU A 58 -14.59 14.56 63.58
CA LEU A 58 -14.45 15.98 63.31
C LEU A 58 -15.02 16.86 64.43
N LEU A 59 -16.08 16.40 65.12
CA LEU A 59 -16.70 17.11 66.24
C LEU A 59 -15.80 17.15 67.49
N ALA A 60 -14.89 16.18 67.64
CA ALA A 60 -13.95 16.10 68.77
C ALA A 60 -12.77 17.10 68.66
N LEU A 61 -12.62 17.79 67.54
CA LEU A 61 -11.51 18.71 67.29
C LEU A 61 -11.73 20.06 68.00
N SER A 62 -10.72 20.51 68.74
CA SER A 62 -10.73 21.79 69.47
C SER A 62 -9.72 22.81 68.94
N ARG A 63 -8.83 22.40 68.02
CA ARG A 63 -7.82 23.26 67.39
C ARG A 63 -7.82 23.03 65.88
N TYR A 64 -7.72 24.11 65.13
CA TYR A 64 -7.76 24.09 63.67
C TYR A 64 -6.54 24.77 63.05
N VAL A 65 -6.14 24.28 61.89
CA VAL A 65 -5.17 24.92 60.99
C VAL A 65 -5.97 25.69 59.96
N VAL A 66 -5.86 27.02 59.98
CA VAL A 66 -6.60 27.88 59.05
C VAL A 66 -5.92 27.83 57.68
N VAL A 67 -6.67 27.39 56.68
CA VAL A 67 -6.32 27.52 55.25
C VAL A 67 -7.15 28.64 54.64
N GLU A 68 -6.82 29.07 53.42
CA GLU A 68 -7.53 30.16 52.74
C GLU A 68 -9.04 29.89 52.65
N GLU A 69 -9.84 30.94 52.88
CA GLU A 69 -11.30 30.86 52.83
C GLU A 69 -11.78 30.74 51.37
N ASP A 70 -12.49 29.68 51.05
CA ASP A 70 -13.11 29.53 49.74
C ASP A 70 -14.26 30.52 49.54
N ARG A 71 -14.15 31.31 48.46
CA ARG A 71 -15.07 32.40 48.15
C ARG A 71 -16.52 31.91 47.98
N GLU A 72 -16.71 30.72 47.42
CA GLU A 72 -18.04 30.12 47.26
C GLU A 72 -18.66 29.75 48.61
N SER A 73 -17.88 29.11 49.49
CA SER A 73 -18.27 28.76 50.86
C SER A 73 -18.68 30.00 51.67
N TYR A 74 -17.93 31.09 51.54
CA TYR A 74 -18.30 32.38 52.12
C TYR A 74 -19.65 32.90 51.62
N TYR A 75 -19.89 32.90 50.31
CA TYR A 75 -21.17 33.38 49.74
C TYR A 75 -22.35 32.50 50.16
N LEU A 76 -22.15 31.18 50.17
CA LEU A 76 -23.17 30.24 50.61
C LEU A 76 -23.52 30.46 52.09
N PHE A 77 -22.51 30.62 52.94
CA PHE A 77 -22.73 30.96 54.35
C PHE A 77 -23.40 32.31 54.54
N ARG A 78 -22.97 33.35 53.81
CA ARG A 78 -23.58 34.69 53.85
C ARG A 78 -25.08 34.65 53.52
N ARG A 79 -25.48 33.84 52.55
CA ARG A 79 -26.89 33.64 52.18
C ARG A 79 -27.70 32.98 53.31
N ARG A 80 -27.10 32.07 54.08
CA ARG A 80 -27.78 31.35 55.18
C ARG A 80 -27.76 32.12 56.50
N ALA A 81 -26.65 32.80 56.82
CA ALA A 81 -26.44 33.44 58.11
C ALA A 81 -27.17 34.79 58.26
N HIS A 82 -27.52 35.48 57.17
CA HIS A 82 -28.19 36.79 57.21
C HIS A 82 -27.56 37.75 58.25
N ARG A 83 -28.35 38.23 59.22
CA ARG A 83 -27.92 39.15 60.27
C ARG A 83 -26.90 38.52 61.24
N VAL A 84 -26.88 37.18 61.36
CA VAL A 84 -25.92 36.42 62.16
C VAL A 84 -24.50 36.51 61.61
N LEU A 85 -24.36 36.85 60.31
CA LEU A 85 -23.05 37.06 59.70
C LEU A 85 -22.19 38.05 60.47
N ARG A 86 -22.80 39.08 61.09
CA ARG A 86 -22.11 40.13 61.86
C ARG A 86 -21.24 39.58 62.99
N LEU A 87 -21.57 38.42 63.54
CA LEU A 87 -20.75 37.75 64.57
C LEU A 87 -19.41 37.25 64.02
N PHE A 88 -19.30 37.06 62.71
CA PHE A 88 -18.14 36.47 62.05
C PHE A 88 -17.44 37.45 61.09
N VAL A 89 -17.90 38.71 61.01
CA VAL A 89 -17.23 39.77 60.24
C VAL A 89 -16.05 40.29 61.08
N GLY A 90 -14.83 39.90 60.71
CA GLY A 90 -13.61 40.26 61.46
C GLY A 90 -12.47 39.24 61.41
N GLY A 91 -12.62 38.13 60.67
CA GLY A 91 -11.52 37.20 60.32
C GLY A 91 -11.01 36.29 61.45
N GLY A 92 -11.28 36.60 62.72
CA GLY A 92 -10.73 35.84 63.86
C GLY A 92 -11.67 34.80 64.49
N ARG A 93 -12.93 34.68 64.04
CA ARG A 93 -13.94 33.79 64.67
C ARG A 93 -14.32 32.63 63.78
N THR A 94 -14.30 31.43 64.35
CA THR A 94 -14.63 30.16 63.67
C THR A 94 -16.12 29.85 63.84
N VAL A 95 -16.80 29.46 62.76
CA VAL A 95 -18.19 29.00 62.81
C VAL A 95 -18.20 27.53 63.23
N SER A 96 -18.37 27.27 64.54
CA SER A 96 -18.38 25.90 65.06
C SER A 96 -19.49 25.05 64.41
N PRO A 97 -19.35 23.71 64.37
CA PRO A 97 -20.37 22.83 63.79
C PRO A 97 -21.75 23.00 64.44
N LEU A 98 -21.81 23.26 65.76
CA LEU A 98 -23.07 23.54 66.46
C LEU A 98 -23.69 24.86 66.03
N VAL A 99 -22.88 25.92 65.85
CA VAL A 99 -23.36 27.21 65.39
C VAL A 99 -23.81 27.13 63.92
N MET A 100 -23.12 26.35 63.09
CA MET A 100 -23.55 26.10 61.72
C MET A 100 -24.93 25.41 61.68
N LEU A 101 -25.16 24.39 62.52
CA LEU A 101 -26.48 23.75 62.62
C LEU A 101 -27.57 24.71 63.13
N ALA A 102 -27.22 25.63 64.03
CA ALA A 102 -28.10 26.70 64.45
C ALA A 102 -28.44 27.63 63.28
N VAL A 103 -27.44 28.09 62.52
CA VAL A 103 -27.59 28.95 61.32
C VAL A 103 -28.42 28.28 60.22
N LEU A 104 -28.37 26.96 60.11
CA LEU A 104 -29.14 26.19 59.11
C LEU A 104 -30.55 25.79 59.61
N GLY A 105 -30.91 26.12 60.86
CA GLY A 105 -32.21 25.78 61.43
C GLY A 105 -32.40 24.28 61.71
N ARG A 106 -31.31 23.50 61.74
CA ARG A 106 -31.32 22.05 61.97
C ARG A 106 -31.36 21.74 63.47
N HIS A 107 -32.47 22.10 64.12
CA HIS A 107 -32.64 21.99 65.57
C HIS A 107 -32.52 20.56 66.11
N ASP A 108 -32.84 19.54 65.31
CA ASP A 108 -32.74 18.13 65.74
C ASP A 108 -31.28 17.67 65.75
N GLY A 109 -30.51 17.98 64.70
CA GLY A 109 -29.07 17.73 64.68
C GLY A 109 -28.33 18.52 65.77
N LEU A 110 -28.71 19.79 65.98
CA LEU A 110 -28.17 20.60 67.07
C LEU A 110 -28.46 19.98 68.44
N ARG A 111 -29.68 19.47 68.68
CA ARG A 111 -30.04 18.77 69.92
C ARG A 111 -29.29 17.46 70.11
N ALA A 112 -29.07 16.72 69.03
CA ALA A 112 -28.36 15.44 69.05
C ALA A 112 -26.86 15.61 69.34
N LEU A 113 -26.22 16.63 68.79
CA LEU A 113 -24.76 16.82 68.91
C LEU A 113 -24.33 17.68 70.11
N TYR A 114 -25.21 18.54 70.62
CA TYR A 114 -24.89 19.39 71.77
C TYR A 114 -24.40 18.64 73.04
N PRO A 115 -24.88 17.43 73.38
CA PRO A 115 -24.37 16.67 74.53
C PRO A 115 -22.90 16.28 74.38
N VAL A 116 -22.45 15.98 73.16
CA VAL A 116 -21.15 15.35 72.87
C VAL A 116 -20.09 16.29 72.28
N ALA A 117 -20.48 17.49 71.85
CA ALA A 117 -19.57 18.48 71.31
C ALA A 117 -18.81 19.28 72.38
N TYR A 118 -17.66 19.84 72.02
CA TYR A 118 -16.93 20.81 72.85
C TYR A 118 -17.79 22.06 73.09
N LYS A 119 -17.93 22.46 74.36
CA LYS A 119 -18.83 23.52 74.81
C LYS A 119 -18.03 24.60 75.54
N ASP A 120 -17.78 25.70 74.85
CA ASP A 120 -17.33 26.94 75.49
C ASP A 120 -18.51 27.94 75.62
N ALA A 121 -18.42 28.87 76.56
CA ALA A 121 -19.42 29.92 76.78
C ALA A 121 -19.71 30.70 75.50
N THR A 122 -18.68 30.98 74.70
CA THR A 122 -18.77 31.67 73.40
C THR A 122 -19.74 30.96 72.44
N ILE A 123 -19.65 29.63 72.33
CA ILE A 123 -20.50 28.83 71.43
C ILE A 123 -21.98 28.91 71.85
N ARG A 124 -22.26 28.97 73.16
CA ARG A 124 -23.64 29.10 73.66
C ARG A 124 -24.24 30.46 73.33
N GLU A 125 -23.46 31.52 73.45
CA GLU A 125 -23.88 32.87 73.05
C GLU A 125 -24.15 32.94 71.55
N GLU A 126 -23.27 32.38 70.73
CA GLU A 126 -23.43 32.36 69.27
C GLU A 126 -24.66 31.54 68.83
N ILE A 127 -24.91 30.37 69.43
CA ILE A 127 -26.12 29.58 69.16
C ILE A 127 -27.38 30.35 69.56
N SER A 128 -27.37 31.02 70.72
CA SER A 128 -28.51 31.81 71.19
C SER A 128 -28.79 32.98 70.26
N TYR A 129 -27.74 33.70 69.86
CA TYR A 129 -27.85 34.80 68.92
C TYR A 129 -28.37 34.32 67.57
N ALA A 130 -27.85 33.21 67.04
CA ALA A 130 -28.31 32.63 65.78
C ALA A 130 -29.79 32.23 65.84
N ALA A 131 -30.18 31.49 66.88
CA ALA A 131 -31.55 31.03 67.07
C ALA A 131 -32.55 32.18 67.25
N GLN A 132 -32.18 33.20 68.03
CA GLN A 132 -33.02 34.37 68.26
C GLN A 132 -33.12 35.24 67.00
N THR A 133 -32.01 35.46 66.30
CA THR A 133 -31.93 36.38 65.17
C THR A 133 -32.57 35.81 63.90
N LEU A 134 -32.38 34.52 63.61
CA LEU A 134 -32.90 33.89 62.39
C LEU A 134 -34.31 33.34 62.58
N TYR A 135 -34.62 32.81 63.76
CA TYR A 135 -35.85 32.04 63.99
C TYR A 135 -36.71 32.56 65.14
N GLY A 136 -36.37 33.71 65.73
CA GLY A 136 -37.10 34.28 66.87
C GLY A 136 -37.19 33.34 68.08
N SER A 137 -36.29 32.35 68.17
CA SER A 137 -36.39 31.23 69.12
C SER A 137 -35.46 31.46 70.30
N THR A 138 -35.99 31.31 71.50
CA THR A 138 -35.18 31.36 72.73
C THR A 138 -34.53 30.00 73.00
N VAL A 139 -33.27 30.02 73.40
CA VAL A 139 -32.46 28.83 73.68
C VAL A 139 -32.21 28.74 75.18
N THR A 140 -32.50 27.58 75.77
CA THR A 140 -32.14 27.26 77.16
C THR A 140 -31.12 26.12 77.16
N PHE A 141 -30.00 26.33 77.84
CA PHE A 141 -28.93 25.34 77.95
C PHE A 141 -29.00 24.62 79.31
N GLY A 142 -29.10 23.30 79.28
CA GLY A 142 -28.81 22.42 80.41
C GLY A 142 -27.36 21.94 80.38
N ARG A 143 -26.95 21.20 81.42
CA ARG A 143 -25.57 20.67 81.55
C ARG A 143 -25.13 19.87 80.31
N ASN A 144 -26.02 19.03 79.77
CA ASN A 144 -25.80 18.23 78.56
C ASN A 144 -26.99 18.25 77.60
N SER A 145 -27.81 19.29 77.63
CA SER A 145 -28.98 19.40 76.76
C SER A 145 -29.19 20.84 76.30
N ILE A 146 -29.80 20.99 75.14
CA ILE A 146 -30.22 22.28 74.59
C ILE A 146 -31.71 22.19 74.28
N ARG A 147 -32.49 23.14 74.78
CA ARG A 147 -33.91 23.28 74.45
C ARG A 147 -34.09 24.56 73.65
N ILE A 148 -34.56 24.42 72.42
CA ILE A 148 -34.91 25.54 71.55
C ILE A 148 -36.43 25.59 71.52
N ARG A 149 -36.99 26.64 72.13
CA ARG A 149 -38.44 26.80 72.20
C ARG A 149 -38.92 27.30 70.85
N ARG A 150 -39.46 26.40 70.01
CA ARG A 150 -40.16 26.78 68.78
C ARG A 150 -41.24 27.80 69.15
N GLN A 151 -41.24 28.97 68.50
CA GLN A 151 -42.35 29.90 68.63
C GLN A 151 -43.66 29.17 68.28
N HIS A 152 -44.67 29.35 69.12
CA HIS A 152 -46.00 28.80 68.85
C HIS A 152 -46.49 29.37 67.52
N THR A 153 -46.65 28.51 66.52
CA THR A 153 -47.36 28.87 65.29
C THR A 153 -48.77 29.31 65.68
N THR A 154 -49.13 30.52 65.25
CA THR A 154 -50.45 31.10 65.54
C THR A 154 -51.52 30.26 64.85
N ARG A 155 -52.73 30.24 65.41
CA ARG A 155 -53.86 29.43 64.92
C ARG A 155 -54.15 29.67 63.42
N LEU A 156 -53.83 30.86 62.91
CA LEU A 156 -53.95 31.25 61.50
C LEU A 156 -52.89 30.59 60.59
N GLN A 157 -51.64 30.42 61.06
CA GLN A 157 -50.57 29.74 60.33
C GLN A 157 -50.75 28.22 60.27
N LYS A 158 -51.42 27.63 61.27
CA LYS A 158 -51.81 26.22 61.22
C LYS A 158 -52.89 25.98 60.17
N ILE A 159 -53.87 26.87 60.04
CA ILE A 159 -54.94 26.76 59.04
C ILE A 159 -54.42 26.96 57.61
N THR A 160 -53.50 27.90 57.37
CA THR A 160 -52.88 28.07 56.03
C THR A 160 -51.95 26.91 55.66
N THR A 161 -51.29 26.28 56.63
CA THR A 161 -50.46 25.08 56.39
C THR A 161 -51.33 23.84 56.11
N TYR A 162 -52.47 23.68 56.80
CA TYR A 162 -53.43 22.62 56.48
C TYR A 162 -54.14 22.84 55.13
N ALA A 163 -54.43 24.09 54.76
CA ALA A 163 -54.97 24.41 53.44
C ALA A 163 -53.93 24.19 52.31
N ALA A 164 -52.67 24.54 52.53
CA ALA A 164 -51.58 24.26 51.59
C ALA A 164 -51.27 22.76 51.47
N CYS A 165 -51.39 21.97 52.55
CA CYS A 165 -51.28 20.51 52.48
C CYS A 165 -52.49 19.88 51.78
N ALA A 166 -53.71 20.38 51.98
CA ALA A 166 -54.90 19.89 51.27
C ALA A 166 -54.86 20.21 49.77
N VAL A 167 -54.44 21.42 49.39
CA VAL A 167 -54.21 21.80 47.99
C VAL A 167 -53.04 21.00 47.40
N SER A 168 -51.97 20.77 48.15
CA SER A 168 -50.86 19.90 47.71
C SER A 168 -51.29 18.45 47.57
N ILE A 169 -52.16 17.91 48.43
CA ILE A 169 -52.66 16.52 48.32
C ILE A 169 -53.63 16.38 47.15
N VAL A 170 -54.45 17.39 46.85
CA VAL A 170 -55.32 17.41 45.66
C VAL A 170 -54.49 17.64 44.38
N MET A 171 -53.46 18.48 44.41
CA MET A 171 -52.53 18.68 43.29
C MET A 171 -51.63 17.45 43.08
N ILE A 172 -51.23 16.74 44.15
CA ILE A 172 -50.51 15.46 44.07
C ILE A 172 -51.45 14.35 43.61
N ALA A 173 -52.72 14.33 44.02
CA ALA A 173 -53.70 13.34 43.54
C ALA A 173 -54.11 13.60 42.08
N CYS A 174 -54.26 14.86 41.65
CA CYS A 174 -54.49 15.22 40.25
C CYS A 174 -53.22 15.05 39.40
N ALA A 175 -52.02 15.29 39.96
CA ALA A 175 -50.76 14.96 39.32
C ALA A 175 -50.55 13.44 39.25
N LEU A 176 -50.98 12.66 40.25
CA LEU A 176 -50.91 11.20 40.24
C LEU A 176 -51.95 10.59 39.28
N LEU A 177 -53.18 11.11 39.23
CA LEU A 177 -54.20 10.70 38.25
C LEU A 177 -53.82 11.15 36.83
N GLY A 178 -53.19 12.32 36.66
CA GLY A 178 -52.56 12.72 35.39
C GLY A 178 -51.34 11.85 35.03
N TYR A 179 -50.53 11.45 36.01
CA TYR A 179 -49.36 10.58 35.85
C TYR A 179 -49.72 9.12 35.54
N PHE A 180 -50.91 8.66 35.97
CA PHE A 180 -51.44 7.32 35.62
C PHE A 180 -52.27 7.30 34.34
N MET A 181 -52.66 8.46 33.78
CA MET A 181 -53.44 8.55 32.52
C MET A 181 -52.70 9.22 31.36
N MET A 182 -51.46 9.67 31.53
CA MET A 182 -50.58 9.94 30.39
C MET A 182 -50.12 8.58 29.82
N PRO A 183 -50.16 8.37 28.49
CA PRO A 183 -49.50 7.23 27.87
C PRO A 183 -48.09 7.14 28.43
N ASN A 184 -47.71 5.98 28.95
CA ASN A 184 -46.45 5.75 29.66
C ASN A 184 -45.25 5.80 28.70
N ASP A 185 -45.15 6.76 27.78
CA ASP A 185 -44.00 6.99 26.90
C ASP A 185 -42.82 7.46 27.75
N ARG A 186 -42.24 6.52 28.51
CA ARG A 186 -41.17 6.76 29.48
C ARG A 186 -39.82 6.94 28.80
N GLY A 187 -39.78 6.90 27.47
CA GLY A 187 -38.54 6.96 26.69
C GLY A 187 -37.57 5.87 27.12
N THR A 188 -38.11 4.68 27.41
CA THR A 188 -37.35 3.46 27.75
C THR A 188 -37.29 2.56 26.53
N GLU A 189 -36.33 1.64 26.48
CA GLU A 189 -36.17 0.70 25.36
C GLU A 189 -37.45 -0.09 25.05
N ASP A 190 -38.12 -0.62 26.09
CA ASP A 190 -39.38 -1.35 25.96
C ASP A 190 -40.60 -0.47 25.63
N ASN A 191 -40.48 0.86 25.77
CA ASN A 191 -41.56 1.78 25.45
C ASN A 191 -41.01 3.13 24.96
N PRO A 192 -40.55 3.18 23.70
CA PRO A 192 -39.98 4.39 23.12
C PRO A 192 -41.05 5.47 22.94
N VAL A 193 -40.65 6.73 23.04
CA VAL A 193 -41.54 7.86 22.78
C VAL A 193 -41.83 7.94 21.28
N ALA A 194 -43.12 7.95 20.91
CA ALA A 194 -43.55 8.12 19.53
C ALA A 194 -43.29 9.56 19.03
N VAL A 195 -42.71 9.67 17.83
CA VAL A 195 -42.39 10.95 17.17
C VAL A 195 -43.10 11.00 15.82
N ALA A 196 -44.12 11.84 15.71
CA ALA A 196 -44.99 11.95 14.53
C ALA A 196 -44.79 13.24 13.72
N ASN A 197 -43.99 14.20 14.20
CA ASN A 197 -43.74 15.46 13.49
C ASN A 197 -42.41 16.12 13.90
N GLY A 198 -42.02 17.15 13.13
CA GLY A 198 -40.72 17.82 13.28
C GLY A 198 -40.50 18.46 14.64
N LYS A 199 -41.55 19.01 15.27
CA LYS A 199 -41.43 19.61 16.61
C LYS A 199 -41.12 18.55 17.67
N GLN A 200 -41.75 17.39 17.58
CA GLN A 200 -41.48 16.26 18.47
C GLN A 200 -40.07 15.72 18.26
N LEU A 201 -39.63 15.60 17.01
CA LEU A 201 -38.27 15.15 16.70
C LEU A 201 -37.23 16.12 17.30
N VAL A 202 -37.38 17.43 17.12
CA VAL A 202 -36.49 18.43 17.74
C VAL A 202 -36.44 18.31 19.27
N LEU A 203 -37.57 17.99 19.91
CA LEU A 203 -37.60 17.78 21.36
C LEU A 203 -36.88 16.47 21.75
N ALA A 204 -37.09 15.40 20.98
CA ALA A 204 -36.40 14.13 21.16
C ALA A 204 -34.88 14.28 21.05
N LEU A 205 -34.40 15.03 20.06
CA LEU A 205 -32.98 15.27 19.83
C LEU A 205 -32.26 16.01 20.98
N LYS A 206 -33.01 16.70 21.85
CA LYS A 206 -32.47 17.43 23.02
C LYS A 206 -32.41 16.61 24.30
N ASN A 207 -33.08 15.46 24.35
CA ASN A 207 -33.26 14.69 25.57
C ASN A 207 -32.71 13.27 25.40
N GLU A 208 -32.15 12.73 26.48
CA GLU A 208 -31.76 11.32 26.52
C GLU A 208 -33.02 10.45 26.66
N GLY A 209 -33.15 9.41 25.84
CA GLY A 209 -34.31 8.53 25.82
C GLY A 209 -34.36 7.66 24.57
N TYR A 210 -35.35 6.76 24.51
CA TYR A 210 -35.64 5.94 23.34
C TYR A 210 -36.83 6.54 22.58
N TYR A 211 -36.68 6.70 21.27
CA TYR A 211 -37.62 7.37 20.38
C TYR A 211 -37.90 6.50 19.16
N THR A 212 -39.12 6.55 18.66
CA THR A 212 -39.50 5.86 17.42
C THR A 212 -40.32 6.77 16.54
N LEU A 213 -39.93 6.94 15.28
CA LEU A 213 -40.74 7.66 14.31
C LEU A 213 -42.00 6.85 13.99
N THR A 214 -43.15 7.50 13.93
CA THR A 214 -44.43 6.88 13.54
C THR A 214 -44.97 7.39 12.21
N ASP A 215 -44.38 8.47 11.69
CA ASP A 215 -44.75 9.13 10.45
C ASP A 215 -43.48 9.77 9.84
N ASP A 216 -43.57 10.12 8.56
CA ASP A 216 -42.55 10.93 7.91
C ASP A 216 -42.54 12.36 8.49
N VAL A 217 -41.35 12.91 8.67
CA VAL A 217 -41.13 14.16 9.37
C VAL A 217 -40.38 15.15 8.48
N ALA A 218 -40.81 16.41 8.46
CA ALA A 218 -40.04 17.51 7.89
C ALA A 218 -39.40 18.35 9.01
N LEU A 219 -38.11 18.64 8.88
CA LEU A 219 -37.35 19.49 9.78
C LEU A 219 -36.97 20.80 9.07
N THR A 220 -37.31 21.93 9.68
CA THR A 220 -36.99 23.29 9.21
C THR A 220 -35.92 23.96 10.08
N VAL A 221 -34.94 23.20 10.58
CA VAL A 221 -34.27 23.51 11.84
C VAL A 221 -32.84 24.04 11.67
N GLU A 222 -32.54 25.16 12.32
CA GLU A 222 -31.19 25.76 12.51
C GLU A 222 -30.42 25.18 13.73
N GLN A 223 -30.94 24.16 14.41
CA GLN A 223 -30.42 23.71 15.71
C GLN A 223 -29.43 22.55 15.58
N ARG A 224 -28.22 22.78 16.09
CA ARG A 224 -27.15 21.78 16.24
C ARG A 224 -27.17 21.25 17.67
N THR A 225 -27.45 19.97 17.88
CA THR A 225 -27.47 19.36 19.22
C THR A 225 -26.62 18.08 19.30
N THR A 226 -26.11 17.78 20.49
CA THR A 226 -25.53 16.47 20.81
C THR A 226 -26.65 15.50 21.16
N PHE A 227 -26.78 14.40 20.42
CA PHE A 227 -27.78 13.37 20.65
C PHE A 227 -27.16 12.15 21.36
N LYS A 228 -27.69 11.82 22.54
CA LYS A 228 -27.23 10.70 23.38
C LYS A 228 -28.28 9.59 23.55
N GLY A 229 -29.46 9.75 22.94
CA GLY A 229 -30.57 8.79 23.03
C GLY A 229 -30.51 7.69 21.95
N ALA A 230 -31.58 6.93 21.83
CA ALA A 230 -31.79 5.97 20.74
C ALA A 230 -32.96 6.43 19.87
N LEU A 231 -32.73 6.65 18.58
CA LEU A 231 -33.75 6.98 17.60
C LEU A 231 -33.90 5.82 16.62
N ASN A 232 -35.07 5.18 16.61
CA ASN A 232 -35.46 4.24 15.58
C ASN A 232 -36.39 4.94 14.58
N GLY A 233 -35.99 5.01 13.32
CA GLY A 233 -36.81 5.59 12.26
C GLY A 233 -37.98 4.70 11.84
N ASN A 234 -37.93 3.40 12.14
CA ASN A 234 -38.97 2.43 11.76
C ASN A 234 -39.32 2.50 10.25
N GLY A 235 -38.32 2.80 9.41
CA GLY A 235 -38.46 2.97 7.96
C GLY A 235 -39.02 4.33 7.50
N HIS A 236 -39.29 5.26 8.42
CA HIS A 236 -39.79 6.59 8.09
C HIS A 236 -38.70 7.56 7.62
N LYS A 237 -39.16 8.58 6.91
CA LYS A 237 -38.33 9.61 6.29
C LYS A 237 -38.27 10.90 7.11
N VAL A 238 -37.09 11.49 7.16
CA VAL A 238 -36.82 12.82 7.71
C VAL A 238 -36.31 13.73 6.59
N SER A 239 -37.16 14.65 6.13
CA SER A 239 -36.84 15.61 5.07
C SER A 239 -36.30 16.91 5.65
N LEU A 240 -35.20 17.39 5.09
CA LEU A 240 -34.48 18.59 5.50
C LEU A 240 -34.38 19.54 4.31
N SER A 241 -34.99 20.71 4.41
CA SER A 241 -34.74 21.83 3.50
C SER A 241 -33.57 22.62 4.06
N ALA A 242 -32.34 22.37 3.59
CA ALA A 242 -31.17 23.05 4.14
C ALA A 242 -31.15 24.50 3.65
N SER A 243 -31.21 25.46 4.58
CA SER A 243 -30.99 26.88 4.29
C SER A 243 -29.84 27.48 5.12
N SER A 244 -29.09 26.67 5.87
CA SER A 244 -28.03 27.15 6.77
C SER A 244 -26.87 26.15 6.88
N ALA A 245 -25.64 26.64 6.72
CA ALA A 245 -24.39 25.90 6.55
C ALA A 245 -23.93 25.05 7.76
N GLY A 246 -24.60 23.94 8.09
CA GLY A 246 -24.05 22.97 9.04
C GLY A 246 -24.86 21.71 9.27
N ALA A 247 -24.22 20.76 9.97
CA ALA A 247 -24.78 19.46 10.30
C ALA A 247 -26.07 19.57 11.13
N VAL A 248 -27.01 18.66 10.88
CA VAL A 248 -28.23 18.47 11.69
C VAL A 248 -27.89 18.05 13.12
N PHE A 249 -26.91 17.15 13.25
CA PHE A 249 -26.40 16.68 14.53
C PHE A 249 -25.00 17.25 14.76
N ALA A 250 -24.80 17.96 15.87
CA ALA A 250 -23.45 18.38 16.26
C ALA A 250 -22.59 17.19 16.64
N LYS A 251 -23.19 16.22 17.36
CA LYS A 251 -22.53 14.99 17.79
C LYS A 251 -23.56 13.91 18.06
N THR A 252 -23.28 12.67 17.71
CA THR A 252 -24.09 11.49 18.05
C THR A 252 -23.29 10.58 18.97
N GLU A 253 -23.73 10.40 20.21
CA GLU A 253 -23.16 9.47 21.18
C GLU A 253 -24.06 8.24 21.42
N GLY A 254 -25.32 8.31 20.99
CA GLY A 254 -26.31 7.25 21.12
C GLY A 254 -26.50 6.44 19.84
N THR A 255 -27.71 5.95 19.61
CA THR A 255 -28.03 5.09 18.44
C THR A 255 -29.02 5.78 17.51
N ILE A 256 -28.75 5.80 16.21
CA ILE A 256 -29.71 6.17 15.17
C ILE A 256 -29.83 5.00 14.22
N LYS A 257 -31.03 4.48 14.02
CA LYS A 257 -31.24 3.34 13.11
C LYS A 257 -32.53 3.37 12.32
N ASP A 258 -32.54 2.62 11.22
CA ASP A 258 -33.72 2.34 10.40
C ASP A 258 -34.47 3.61 9.96
N VAL A 259 -33.75 4.65 9.54
CA VAL A 259 -34.30 5.98 9.16
C VAL A 259 -33.77 6.43 7.79
N GLU A 260 -34.62 7.07 6.99
CA GLU A 260 -34.22 7.74 5.74
C GLU A 260 -34.09 9.24 5.97
N PHE A 261 -32.93 9.84 5.68
CA PHE A 261 -32.74 11.28 5.62
C PHE A 261 -32.71 11.77 4.18
N VAL A 262 -33.43 12.85 3.88
CA VAL A 262 -33.38 13.50 2.56
C VAL A 262 -33.04 14.96 2.70
N ILE A 263 -31.89 15.34 2.14
CA ILE A 263 -31.29 16.66 2.25
C ILE A 263 -31.19 17.29 0.86
N ASP A 264 -31.84 18.43 0.67
CA ASP A 264 -31.53 19.34 -0.42
C ASP A 264 -30.60 20.42 0.14
N ALA A 265 -29.29 20.31 -0.14
CA ALA A 265 -28.28 21.21 0.40
C ALA A 265 -28.35 22.60 -0.26
N GLY A 266 -28.96 22.72 -1.44
CA GLY A 266 -28.92 23.94 -2.23
C GLY A 266 -27.48 24.33 -2.58
N ASP A 267 -27.17 25.63 -2.53
CA ASP A 267 -25.82 26.16 -2.66
C ASP A 267 -25.27 26.48 -1.26
N VAL A 268 -24.28 25.72 -0.81
CA VAL A 268 -23.62 25.91 0.48
C VAL A 268 -22.25 26.53 0.27
N GLU A 269 -21.93 27.58 1.01
CA GLU A 269 -20.58 28.14 1.05
C GLU A 269 -19.94 27.84 2.41
N THR A 270 -18.68 27.40 2.42
CA THR A 270 -17.95 27.13 3.66
C THR A 270 -16.48 27.49 3.55
N SER A 271 -15.88 27.97 4.64
CA SER A 271 -14.43 28.10 4.83
C SER A 271 -13.90 27.17 5.92
N GLU A 272 -14.77 26.31 6.45
CA GLU A 272 -14.50 25.37 7.54
C GLU A 272 -14.99 23.96 7.15
N SER A 273 -14.53 22.94 7.87
CA SER A 273 -15.01 21.58 7.70
C SER A 273 -16.53 21.49 7.91
N LEU A 274 -17.21 20.75 7.03
CA LEU A 274 -18.65 20.68 6.92
C LEU A 274 -19.10 19.21 6.85
N ALA A 275 -20.06 18.84 7.68
CA ALA A 275 -20.86 17.64 7.48
C ALA A 275 -22.32 18.04 7.26
N LEU A 276 -23.01 17.41 6.29
CA LEU A 276 -24.40 17.78 6.00
C LEU A 276 -25.39 17.15 7.00
N LEU A 277 -25.12 15.96 7.52
CA LEU A 277 -25.97 15.31 8.53
C LEU A 277 -25.38 15.31 9.94
N ILE A 278 -24.21 14.71 10.17
CA ILE A 278 -23.64 14.51 11.51
C ILE A 278 -22.21 15.04 11.55
N ALA A 279 -21.90 16.02 12.40
CA ALA A 279 -20.52 16.52 12.49
C ALA A 279 -19.57 15.52 13.18
N GLU A 280 -19.99 14.88 14.27
CA GLU A 280 -19.17 13.87 14.98
C GLU A 280 -20.03 12.65 15.39
N ASN A 281 -19.56 11.44 15.16
CA ASN A 281 -20.18 10.21 15.61
C ASN A 281 -19.25 9.45 16.57
N THR A 282 -19.70 9.23 17.80
CA THR A 282 -19.07 8.30 18.76
C THR A 282 -20.04 7.19 19.20
N GLY A 283 -21.24 7.15 18.61
CA GLY A 283 -22.29 6.20 18.90
C GLY A 283 -22.45 5.15 17.81
N THR A 284 -23.69 4.78 17.49
CA THR A 284 -24.03 3.76 16.49
C THR A 284 -25.01 4.30 15.46
N LEU A 285 -24.66 4.17 14.18
CA LEU A 285 -25.52 4.44 13.04
C LEU A 285 -25.77 3.12 12.31
N GLU A 286 -27.02 2.66 12.23
CA GLU A 286 -27.35 1.34 11.69
C GLU A 286 -28.50 1.43 10.67
N ASN A 287 -28.33 0.91 9.46
CA ASN A 287 -29.38 0.93 8.41
C ASN A 287 -29.94 2.32 8.12
N VAL A 288 -29.10 3.36 8.20
CA VAL A 288 -29.50 4.72 7.88
C VAL A 288 -29.38 4.95 6.38
N THR A 289 -30.44 5.43 5.74
CA THR A 289 -30.41 5.83 4.33
C THR A 289 -30.27 7.34 4.24
N LEU A 290 -29.38 7.85 3.38
CA LEU A 290 -29.23 9.27 3.10
C LEU A 290 -29.37 9.53 1.60
N THR A 291 -30.28 10.42 1.21
CA THR A 291 -30.31 11.01 -0.14
C THR A 291 -29.94 12.48 -0.05
N VAL A 292 -28.90 12.89 -0.76
CA VAL A 292 -28.41 14.28 -0.73
C VAL A 292 -28.09 14.79 -2.12
N LYS A 293 -28.41 16.07 -2.36
CA LYS A 293 -27.99 16.80 -3.56
C LYS A 293 -27.64 18.24 -3.24
N GLY A 294 -26.78 18.87 -4.05
CA GLY A 294 -26.47 20.30 -3.95
C GLY A 294 -25.06 20.66 -4.42
N ASN A 295 -24.75 21.95 -4.32
CA ASN A 295 -23.45 22.51 -4.66
C ASN A 295 -22.77 23.04 -3.41
N ILE A 296 -21.47 22.79 -3.28
CA ILE A 296 -20.66 23.23 -2.15
C ILE A 296 -19.51 24.09 -2.69
N SER A 297 -19.40 25.32 -2.22
CA SER A 297 -18.30 26.23 -2.56
C SER A 297 -17.38 26.40 -1.37
N VAL A 298 -16.12 25.97 -1.51
CA VAL A 298 -15.07 26.18 -0.51
C VAL A 298 -14.46 27.57 -0.70
N LYS A 299 -14.45 28.36 0.36
CA LYS A 299 -13.89 29.71 0.42
C LYS A 299 -12.57 29.70 1.19
N GLU A 300 -11.71 30.65 0.86
CA GLU A 300 -10.52 30.92 1.66
C GLU A 300 -10.94 31.47 3.03
N LYS A 301 -10.34 30.97 4.10
CA LYS A 301 -10.54 31.50 5.45
C LYS A 301 -9.81 32.85 5.52
N GLU A 302 -10.52 33.93 5.85
CA GLU A 302 -9.90 35.24 6.07
C GLU A 302 -9.04 35.19 7.35
N THR A 303 -7.77 34.80 7.22
CA THR A 303 -6.81 34.86 8.33
C THR A 303 -6.15 36.24 8.39
N ALA A 304 -6.42 36.96 9.48
CA ALA A 304 -5.80 38.25 9.75
C ALA A 304 -4.35 38.07 10.24
N GLY A 305 -3.43 37.84 9.30
CA GLY A 305 -1.98 37.90 9.53
C GLY A 305 -1.29 36.55 9.82
N GLU A 306 -0.07 36.47 9.31
CA GLU A 306 0.93 35.37 9.41
C GLU A 306 0.64 34.10 8.58
N GLU A 307 1.71 33.53 8.01
CA GLU A 307 1.77 32.29 7.20
C GLU A 307 1.39 31.06 8.05
N GLN A 308 0.14 30.98 8.51
CA GLN A 308 -0.37 29.73 9.08
C GLN A 308 -0.53 28.70 7.96
N GLU A 309 -0.08 27.47 8.22
CA GLU A 309 -0.37 26.31 7.37
C GLU A 309 -1.87 26.28 7.10
N LYS A 310 -2.23 26.20 5.81
CA LYS A 310 -3.64 26.19 5.40
C LYS A 310 -4.27 24.91 5.94
N GLU A 311 -5.16 25.07 6.92
CA GLU A 311 -5.96 23.99 7.49
C GLU A 311 -6.76 23.28 6.38
N THR A 312 -6.69 21.95 6.35
CA THR A 312 -7.47 21.13 5.40
C THR A 312 -8.96 21.25 5.71
N VAL A 313 -9.77 21.51 4.69
CA VAL A 313 -11.23 21.59 4.80
C VAL A 313 -11.85 20.24 4.47
N TYR A 314 -12.51 19.63 5.45
CA TYR A 314 -13.15 18.33 5.28
C TYR A 314 -14.65 18.47 5.04
N ILE A 315 -15.15 17.89 3.96
CA ILE A 315 -16.56 17.91 3.59
C ILE A 315 -17.09 16.48 3.57
N SER A 316 -18.23 16.25 4.22
CA SER A 316 -18.93 14.96 4.19
C SER A 316 -20.43 15.14 3.98
N ALA A 317 -21.02 14.23 3.21
CA ALA A 317 -22.47 14.16 3.12
C ALA A 317 -23.10 13.59 4.40
N PHE A 318 -22.48 12.58 5.02
CA PHE A 318 -23.09 11.85 6.12
C PHE A 318 -22.47 12.17 7.50
N VAL A 319 -21.19 11.85 7.72
CA VAL A 319 -20.49 12.03 9.01
C VAL A 319 -19.19 12.83 8.82
N GLY A 320 -18.95 13.87 9.60
CA GLY A 320 -17.66 14.57 9.61
C GLY A 320 -16.57 13.66 10.16
N LYS A 321 -16.60 13.45 11.48
CA LYS A 321 -15.65 12.59 12.19
C LYS A 321 -16.35 11.36 12.76
N ASN A 322 -15.92 10.16 12.37
CA ASN A 322 -16.41 8.90 12.91
C ASN A 322 -15.39 8.25 13.86
N SER A 323 -15.79 8.11 15.12
CA SER A 323 -15.11 7.29 16.15
C SER A 323 -16.04 6.22 16.73
N GLY A 324 -17.25 6.08 16.17
CA GLY A 324 -18.26 5.11 16.58
C GLY A 324 -18.39 3.95 15.58
N ALA A 325 -19.59 3.40 15.48
CA ALA A 325 -19.94 2.37 14.50
C ALA A 325 -20.93 2.91 13.47
N VAL A 326 -20.65 2.65 12.19
CA VAL A 326 -21.55 2.90 11.06
C VAL A 326 -21.72 1.59 10.31
N SER A 327 -22.95 1.08 10.23
CA SER A 327 -23.21 -0.23 9.62
C SER A 327 -24.49 -0.27 8.79
N GLY A 328 -24.44 -0.96 7.64
CA GLY A 328 -25.64 -1.18 6.82
C GLY A 328 -26.22 0.09 6.18
N CYS A 329 -25.50 1.21 6.22
CA CYS A 329 -26.00 2.50 5.76
C CYS A 329 -25.93 2.62 4.24
N LYS A 330 -26.90 3.33 3.64
CA LYS A 330 -26.99 3.53 2.18
C LYS A 330 -27.00 5.00 1.86
N ILE A 331 -26.09 5.47 1.00
CA ILE A 331 -25.97 6.88 0.64
C ILE A 331 -26.12 7.05 -0.87
N THR A 332 -27.06 7.89 -1.28
CA THR A 332 -27.22 8.39 -2.65
C THR A 332 -26.87 9.87 -2.68
N CYS A 333 -25.83 10.24 -3.42
CA CYS A 333 -25.33 11.61 -3.46
C CYS A 333 -25.28 12.18 -4.89
N ASP A 334 -25.69 13.43 -5.06
CA ASP A 334 -25.48 14.23 -6.28
C ASP A 334 -24.88 15.58 -5.88
N LEU A 335 -23.56 15.59 -5.68
CA LEU A 335 -22.82 16.72 -5.10
C LEU A 335 -21.79 17.27 -6.06
N THR A 336 -21.70 18.61 -6.12
CA THR A 336 -20.60 19.30 -6.82
C THR A 336 -19.84 20.18 -5.83
N ALA A 337 -18.52 20.00 -5.74
CA ALA A 337 -17.64 20.83 -4.92
C ALA A 337 -16.74 21.75 -5.77
N ASN A 338 -16.89 23.06 -5.59
CA ASN A 338 -16.05 24.07 -6.24
C ASN A 338 -15.14 24.70 -5.20
N ASN A 339 -13.82 24.69 -5.45
CA ASN A 339 -12.84 25.24 -4.51
C ASN A 339 -11.93 26.27 -5.20
N PRO A 340 -12.47 27.46 -5.54
CA PRO A 340 -11.71 28.49 -6.23
C PRO A 340 -10.49 28.98 -5.43
N SER A 341 -10.53 28.91 -4.09
CA SER A 341 -9.40 29.32 -3.24
C SER A 341 -8.18 28.41 -3.40
N GLY A 342 -8.37 27.13 -3.76
CA GLY A 342 -7.31 26.11 -3.75
C GLY A 342 -6.78 25.84 -2.35
N THR A 343 -7.63 26.02 -1.33
CA THR A 343 -7.38 25.46 0.00
C THR A 343 -7.30 23.93 -0.13
N ASN A 344 -6.50 23.24 0.67
CA ASN A 344 -6.59 21.77 0.67
C ASN A 344 -8.00 21.37 1.13
N ALA A 345 -8.73 20.58 0.34
CA ALA A 345 -10.12 20.26 0.64
C ALA A 345 -10.49 18.88 0.13
N TYR A 346 -11.17 18.11 0.97
CA TYR A 346 -11.62 16.76 0.67
C TYR A 346 -13.14 16.67 0.76
N LEU A 347 -13.76 15.98 -0.20
CA LEU A 347 -15.19 15.65 -0.18
C LEU A 347 -15.36 14.13 -0.12
N SER A 348 -16.07 13.68 0.89
CA SER A 348 -16.41 12.28 1.12
C SER A 348 -17.93 12.07 1.14
N VAL A 349 -18.39 10.90 0.70
CA VAL A 349 -19.83 10.59 0.75
C VAL A 349 -20.26 10.14 2.15
N LEU A 350 -19.42 9.39 2.86
CA LEU A 350 -19.76 8.78 4.15
C LEU A 350 -19.07 9.48 5.32
N ALA A 351 -17.74 9.44 5.39
CA ALA A 351 -16.99 10.01 6.52
C ALA A 351 -15.80 10.85 6.06
N SER A 352 -15.58 12.01 6.66
CA SER A 352 -14.32 12.73 6.40
C SER A 352 -13.15 12.04 7.10
N GLU A 353 -13.27 11.80 8.41
CA GLU A 353 -12.25 11.12 9.20
C GLU A 353 -12.86 9.87 9.84
N ASN A 354 -12.17 8.72 9.77
CA ASN A 354 -12.61 7.48 10.40
C ASN A 354 -11.53 6.89 11.32
N THR A 355 -11.82 6.88 12.62
CA THR A 355 -11.09 6.15 13.66
C THR A 355 -11.93 4.99 14.25
N GLY A 356 -13.18 4.88 13.83
CA GLY A 356 -14.12 3.85 14.27
C GLY A 356 -14.31 2.75 13.22
N THR A 357 -15.53 2.24 13.12
CA THR A 357 -15.88 1.19 12.15
C THR A 357 -16.91 1.70 11.14
N VAL A 358 -16.68 1.39 9.87
CA VAL A 358 -17.61 1.56 8.75
C VAL A 358 -17.76 0.18 8.10
N SER A 359 -18.96 -0.38 8.11
CA SER A 359 -19.18 -1.76 7.67
C SER A 359 -20.43 -1.92 6.83
N GLN A 360 -20.39 -2.77 5.79
CA GLN A 360 -21.58 -3.14 5.01
C GLN A 360 -22.36 -1.92 4.48
N CYS A 361 -21.67 -0.82 4.21
CA CYS A 361 -22.29 0.41 3.72
C CYS A 361 -22.28 0.42 2.18
N GLU A 362 -23.22 1.15 1.59
CA GLU A 362 -23.33 1.32 0.15
C GLU A 362 -23.35 2.82 -0.21
N ALA A 363 -22.57 3.24 -1.21
CA ALA A 363 -22.66 4.58 -1.76
C ALA A 363 -22.87 4.55 -3.29
N ASN A 364 -23.76 5.42 -3.78
CA ASN A 364 -24.04 5.58 -5.20
C ASN A 364 -24.33 7.06 -5.55
N GLY A 365 -24.46 7.33 -6.84
CA GLY A 365 -24.79 8.65 -7.38
C GLY A 365 -23.62 9.31 -8.12
N LYS A 366 -23.56 10.64 -8.11
CA LYS A 366 -22.57 11.43 -8.83
C LYS A 366 -21.92 12.44 -7.89
N VAL A 367 -20.58 12.47 -7.89
CA VAL A 367 -19.81 13.48 -7.17
C VAL A 367 -18.81 14.08 -8.13
N SER A 368 -18.78 15.41 -8.22
CA SER A 368 -17.79 16.10 -9.05
C SER A 368 -17.14 17.28 -8.36
N SER A 369 -15.92 17.61 -8.78
CA SER A 369 -15.19 18.76 -8.26
C SER A 369 -14.19 19.33 -9.28
N THR A 370 -13.71 20.54 -9.01
CA THR A 370 -12.58 21.13 -9.76
C THR A 370 -11.25 20.96 -9.02
N THR A 371 -11.27 21.28 -7.73
CA THR A 371 -10.07 21.47 -6.90
C THR A 371 -10.34 20.98 -5.47
N THR A 372 -11.18 19.96 -5.34
CA THR A 372 -11.49 19.28 -4.08
C THR A 372 -11.33 17.80 -4.33
N ASP A 373 -10.50 17.12 -3.55
CA ASP A 373 -10.26 15.70 -3.76
C ASP A 373 -11.47 14.88 -3.31
N LEU A 374 -11.70 13.75 -3.97
CA LEU A 374 -12.95 13.01 -3.86
C LEU A 374 -12.75 11.60 -3.30
N ALA A 375 -13.53 11.26 -2.28
CA ALA A 375 -13.67 9.90 -1.78
C ALA A 375 -15.11 9.39 -1.93
N GLY A 376 -15.27 8.20 -2.53
CA GLY A 376 -16.57 7.55 -2.61
C GLY A 376 -17.15 7.11 -1.27
N MET A 377 -16.34 6.96 -0.22
CA MET A 377 -16.82 6.76 1.16
C MET A 377 -16.09 7.62 2.18
N VAL A 378 -14.78 7.43 2.36
CA VAL A 378 -14.02 7.98 3.49
C VAL A 378 -12.86 8.84 2.99
N ALA A 379 -12.69 10.08 3.45
CA ALA A 379 -11.50 10.84 3.04
C ALA A 379 -10.24 10.26 3.72
N GLU A 380 -10.25 10.14 5.04
CA GLU A 380 -9.11 9.62 5.81
C GLU A 380 -9.55 8.47 6.72
N ASN A 381 -9.06 7.27 6.45
CA ASN A 381 -9.19 6.12 7.35
C ASN A 381 -7.96 6.06 8.24
N GLU A 382 -8.08 6.62 9.44
CA GLU A 382 -7.00 6.80 10.40
C GLU A 382 -6.51 5.47 10.98
N GLN A 383 -5.38 5.52 11.69
CA GLN A 383 -4.86 4.35 12.40
C GLN A 383 -5.91 3.78 13.37
N GLY A 384 -6.22 2.49 13.24
CA GLY A 384 -7.27 1.80 14.00
C GLY A 384 -8.67 1.92 13.39
N GLY A 385 -8.85 2.76 12.36
CA GLY A 385 -10.07 2.82 11.55
C GLY A 385 -10.24 1.58 10.68
N VAL A 386 -11.47 1.05 10.63
CA VAL A 386 -11.81 -0.13 9.84
C VAL A 386 -12.93 0.19 8.85
N ILE A 387 -12.69 -0.11 7.58
CA ILE A 387 -13.70 -0.13 6.51
C ILE A 387 -13.83 -1.57 6.03
N SER A 388 -15.03 -2.15 6.08
CA SER A 388 -15.23 -3.58 5.77
C SER A 388 -16.54 -3.87 5.03
N GLY A 389 -16.50 -4.70 3.99
CA GLY A 389 -17.71 -5.12 3.28
C GLY A 389 -18.48 -3.99 2.60
N CYS A 390 -17.83 -2.87 2.32
CA CYS A 390 -18.48 -1.68 1.76
C CYS A 390 -18.52 -1.72 0.24
N LYS A 391 -19.56 -1.15 -0.38
CA LYS A 391 -19.71 -1.09 -1.84
C LYS A 391 -19.90 0.34 -2.35
N VAL A 392 -19.13 0.72 -3.36
CA VAL A 392 -19.33 2.00 -4.07
C VAL A 392 -19.61 1.78 -5.55
N ASP A 393 -20.75 2.33 -5.97
CA ASP A 393 -21.25 2.34 -7.33
C ASP A 393 -21.62 3.79 -7.73
N ALA A 394 -20.64 4.68 -7.62
CA ALA A 394 -20.78 6.12 -7.87
C ALA A 394 -19.90 6.59 -9.03
N SER A 395 -20.31 7.66 -9.70
CA SER A 395 -19.50 8.39 -10.67
C SER A 395 -18.77 9.54 -9.98
N LEU A 396 -17.45 9.45 -9.87
CA LEU A 396 -16.58 10.42 -9.22
C LEU A 396 -15.73 11.12 -10.29
N SER A 397 -15.78 12.46 -10.37
CA SER A 397 -15.05 13.20 -11.39
C SER A 397 -14.38 14.45 -10.84
N GLN A 398 -13.06 14.57 -11.00
CA GLN A 398 -12.31 15.78 -10.68
C GLN A 398 -11.59 16.31 -11.91
N GLU A 399 -11.72 17.60 -12.19
CA GLU A 399 -11.02 18.28 -13.28
C GLU A 399 -10.38 19.58 -12.78
N SER A 400 -9.05 19.60 -12.72
CA SER A 400 -8.29 20.79 -12.32
C SER A 400 -7.51 21.38 -13.49
N THR A 401 -7.62 22.69 -13.65
CA THR A 401 -6.74 23.50 -14.50
C THR A 401 -5.82 24.40 -13.68
N LYS A 402 -5.79 24.22 -12.35
CA LYS A 402 -5.09 25.11 -11.41
C LYS A 402 -3.66 24.63 -11.20
N THR A 403 -2.69 25.47 -11.55
CA THR A 403 -1.27 25.24 -11.26
C THR A 403 -1.03 25.00 -9.77
N GLY A 404 -0.18 24.02 -9.46
CA GLY A 404 0.15 23.57 -8.11
C GLY A 404 -0.89 22.65 -7.47
N TRP A 405 -1.97 22.30 -8.18
CA TRP A 405 -2.99 21.37 -7.67
C TRP A 405 -2.78 19.95 -8.21
N SER A 406 -2.88 18.96 -7.33
CA SER A 406 -2.71 17.54 -7.63
C SER A 406 -4.04 16.79 -7.39
N PRO A 407 -4.88 16.60 -8.42
CA PRO A 407 -6.18 15.92 -8.27
C PRO A 407 -6.07 14.49 -7.71
N ASN A 408 -6.87 14.19 -6.69
CA ASN A 408 -6.96 12.86 -6.09
C ASN A 408 -8.41 12.35 -6.07
N VAL A 409 -8.66 11.18 -6.65
CA VAL A 409 -9.99 10.56 -6.66
C VAL A 409 -9.95 9.07 -6.31
N ALA A 410 -10.58 8.71 -5.20
CA ALA A 410 -10.68 7.33 -4.73
C ALA A 410 -12.13 6.82 -4.72
N GLY A 411 -12.32 5.60 -5.20
CA GLY A 411 -13.63 4.95 -5.18
C GLY A 411 -14.13 4.60 -3.78
N LEU A 412 -13.24 4.36 -2.81
CA LEU A 412 -13.61 4.13 -1.41
C LEU A 412 -12.97 5.15 -0.46
N CYS A 413 -11.63 5.19 -0.40
CA CYS A 413 -10.87 5.91 0.61
C CYS A 413 -9.76 6.76 -0.02
N LEU A 414 -9.68 8.06 0.27
CA LEU A 414 -8.56 8.87 -0.26
C LEU A 414 -7.23 8.47 0.39
N HIS A 415 -7.15 8.52 1.72
CA HIS A 415 -5.97 8.14 2.48
C HIS A 415 -6.29 7.01 3.46
N ASN A 416 -5.58 5.89 3.35
CA ASN A 416 -5.73 4.77 4.26
C ASN A 416 -4.49 4.56 5.13
N TYR A 417 -4.67 4.77 6.44
CA TYR A 417 -3.73 4.45 7.51
C TYR A 417 -4.22 3.27 8.39
N GLY A 418 -5.46 2.82 8.18
CA GLY A 418 -6.10 1.73 8.90
C GLY A 418 -6.27 0.47 8.03
N THR A 419 -7.38 -0.23 8.20
CA THR A 419 -7.69 -1.45 7.43
C THR A 419 -8.91 -1.24 6.54
N ILE A 420 -8.77 -1.56 5.26
CA ILE A 420 -9.86 -1.71 4.30
C ILE A 420 -9.93 -3.18 3.91
N SER A 421 -11.10 -3.80 4.05
CA SER A 421 -11.27 -5.22 3.76
C SER A 421 -12.58 -5.53 3.05
N GLU A 422 -12.58 -6.58 2.21
CA GLU A 422 -13.79 -7.16 1.60
C GLU A 422 -14.70 -6.13 0.90
N SER A 423 -14.12 -5.03 0.43
CA SER A 423 -14.86 -3.87 -0.09
C SER A 423 -14.77 -3.82 -1.61
N LYS A 424 -15.81 -3.27 -2.25
CA LYS A 424 -15.99 -3.31 -3.70
C LYS A 424 -16.22 -1.94 -4.31
N PHE A 425 -15.54 -1.70 -5.43
CA PHE A 425 -15.83 -0.58 -6.32
C PHE A 425 -16.28 -1.08 -7.71
N SER A 426 -17.39 -0.53 -8.22
CA SER A 426 -17.93 -0.81 -9.56
C SER A 426 -18.32 0.44 -10.36
N GLY A 427 -18.05 1.63 -9.82
CA GLY A 427 -18.46 2.89 -10.41
C GLY A 427 -17.52 3.39 -11.52
N ALA A 428 -17.51 4.71 -11.71
CA ALA A 428 -16.63 5.38 -12.66
C ALA A 428 -15.81 6.47 -11.96
N ILE A 429 -14.51 6.50 -12.20
CA ILE A 429 -13.60 7.56 -11.77
C ILE A 429 -13.09 8.27 -13.02
N SER A 430 -13.12 9.61 -13.01
CA SER A 430 -12.49 10.45 -14.03
C SER A 430 -11.65 11.51 -13.34
N VAL A 431 -10.34 11.49 -13.56
CA VAL A 431 -9.43 12.48 -12.99
C VAL A 431 -8.64 13.18 -14.09
N LYS A 432 -8.75 14.51 -14.15
CA LYS A 432 -8.19 15.33 -15.22
C LYS A 432 -7.37 16.48 -14.65
N CYS A 433 -6.15 16.63 -15.17
CA CYS A 433 -5.26 17.72 -14.83
C CYS A 433 -4.69 18.34 -16.12
N SER A 434 -5.10 19.55 -16.45
CA SER A 434 -4.61 20.29 -17.61
C SER A 434 -3.93 21.58 -17.13
N VAL A 435 -2.67 21.47 -16.73
CA VAL A 435 -1.87 22.61 -16.29
C VAL A 435 -0.92 23.00 -17.42
N ALA A 436 -1.01 24.26 -17.85
CA ALA A 436 -0.04 24.81 -18.78
C ALA A 436 1.35 24.83 -18.13
N LYS A 437 2.38 24.38 -18.85
CA LYS A 437 3.77 24.36 -18.40
C LYS A 437 4.21 25.77 -17.94
N GLY A 438 4.19 26.01 -16.63
CA GLY A 438 4.59 27.28 -16.04
C GLY A 438 6.10 27.36 -15.80
N GLU A 439 6.69 28.55 -15.90
CA GLU A 439 8.05 28.79 -15.41
C GLU A 439 8.04 28.65 -13.88
N GLY A 440 8.70 27.61 -13.34
CA GLY A 440 8.89 27.43 -11.89
C GLY A 440 8.07 26.32 -11.22
N THR A 441 7.45 25.41 -11.97
CA THR A 441 6.98 24.13 -11.38
C THR A 441 8.19 23.37 -10.83
N SER A 442 8.04 22.72 -9.68
CA SER A 442 9.06 21.82 -9.15
C SER A 442 9.44 20.78 -10.21
N ASP A 443 10.66 20.25 -10.16
CA ASP A 443 11.18 19.28 -11.14
C ASP A 443 10.26 18.05 -11.34
N ASN A 444 9.32 17.80 -10.42
CA ASN A 444 8.39 16.67 -10.45
C ASN A 444 6.98 16.99 -10.97
N GLY A 445 6.65 18.26 -11.25
CA GLY A 445 5.32 18.69 -11.71
C GLY A 445 4.16 18.39 -10.75
N GLU A 446 2.94 18.74 -11.13
CA GLU A 446 1.72 18.28 -10.47
C GLU A 446 1.55 16.76 -10.62
N THR A 447 0.84 16.11 -9.69
CA THR A 447 0.57 14.68 -9.77
C THR A 447 -0.92 14.37 -9.70
N VAL A 448 -1.37 13.39 -10.48
CA VAL A 448 -2.73 12.86 -10.44
C VAL A 448 -2.72 11.48 -9.81
N TYR A 449 -3.59 11.26 -8.83
CA TYR A 449 -3.75 9.96 -8.18
C TYR A 449 -5.20 9.47 -8.32
N ALA A 450 -5.36 8.20 -8.72
CA ALA A 450 -6.67 7.56 -8.70
C ALA A 450 -6.57 6.07 -8.33
N GLY A 451 -7.55 5.61 -7.56
CA GLY A 451 -7.71 4.19 -7.26
C GLY A 451 -9.16 3.80 -6.99
N GLY A 452 -9.56 2.61 -7.44
CA GLY A 452 -10.92 2.11 -7.20
C GLY A 452 -11.23 1.90 -5.73
N ILE A 453 -10.25 1.55 -4.90
CA ILE A 453 -10.40 1.41 -3.45
C ILE A 453 -9.69 2.55 -2.72
N GLY A 454 -8.39 2.75 -2.94
CA GLY A 454 -7.56 3.74 -2.25
C GLY A 454 -6.83 4.69 -3.20
N CYS A 455 -6.69 5.99 -2.88
CA CYS A 455 -5.68 6.80 -3.57
C CYS A 455 -4.29 6.56 -2.98
N PHE A 456 -4.18 6.79 -1.67
CA PHE A 456 -2.97 6.66 -0.88
C PHE A 456 -3.16 5.54 0.13
N ASN A 457 -2.22 4.61 0.18
CA ASN A 457 -2.25 3.51 1.14
C ASN A 457 -0.94 3.38 1.92
N GLU A 458 -1.06 3.53 3.24
CA GLU A 458 -0.04 3.23 4.26
C GLU A 458 -0.51 2.12 5.23
N GLY A 459 -1.78 1.72 5.13
CA GLY A 459 -2.38 0.64 5.91
C GLY A 459 -2.61 -0.64 5.10
N ASP A 460 -3.61 -1.42 5.51
CA ASP A 460 -3.93 -2.70 4.87
C ASP A 460 -5.13 -2.60 3.92
N VAL A 461 -4.99 -3.12 2.71
CA VAL A 461 -6.09 -3.34 1.76
C VAL A 461 -6.18 -4.82 1.44
N ILE A 462 -7.23 -5.48 1.95
CA ILE A 462 -7.31 -6.95 2.00
C ILE A 462 -8.59 -7.46 1.32
N SER A 463 -8.46 -8.36 0.35
CA SER A 463 -9.60 -9.03 -0.28
C SER A 463 -10.63 -8.05 -0.88
N CYS A 464 -10.16 -6.90 -1.36
CA CYS A 464 -11.01 -5.90 -2.01
C CYS A 464 -11.15 -6.17 -3.51
N GLU A 465 -12.24 -5.71 -4.10
CA GLU A 465 -12.54 -5.90 -5.52
C GLU A 465 -12.75 -4.55 -6.23
N SER A 466 -12.14 -4.38 -7.40
CA SER A 466 -12.44 -3.25 -8.29
C SER A 466 -12.78 -3.73 -9.70
N SER A 467 -13.91 -3.27 -10.22
CA SER A 467 -14.44 -3.64 -11.54
C SER A 467 -14.94 -2.42 -12.34
N GLY A 468 -14.72 -1.22 -11.80
CA GLY A 468 -15.17 0.04 -12.40
C GLY A 468 -14.32 0.51 -13.57
N THR A 469 -14.67 1.69 -14.10
CA THR A 469 -13.84 2.39 -15.08
C THR A 469 -13.06 3.51 -14.41
N ILE A 470 -11.78 3.66 -14.75
CA ILE A 470 -10.90 4.70 -14.23
C ILE A 470 -10.26 5.40 -15.43
N GLU A 471 -10.66 6.64 -15.68
CA GLU A 471 -10.09 7.52 -16.70
C GLU A 471 -9.12 8.49 -16.04
N GLY A 472 -7.91 8.59 -16.59
CA GLY A 472 -6.92 9.55 -16.14
C GLY A 472 -6.39 10.38 -17.31
N VAL A 473 -6.54 11.70 -17.26
CA VAL A 473 -6.03 12.62 -18.30
C VAL A 473 -5.07 13.63 -17.69
N VAL A 474 -3.83 13.68 -18.18
CA VAL A 474 -2.81 14.62 -17.67
C VAL A 474 -2.09 15.38 -18.79
N GLU A 475 -1.84 16.66 -18.56
CA GLU A 475 -0.94 17.48 -19.37
C GLU A 475 0.18 18.02 -18.48
N ASN A 476 1.44 17.68 -18.81
CA ASN A 476 2.65 18.07 -18.05
C ASN A 476 2.67 17.68 -16.55
N ALA A 477 2.02 16.57 -16.19
CA ALA A 477 1.94 16.09 -14.81
C ALA A 477 2.35 14.60 -14.70
N LEU A 478 2.67 14.17 -13.48
CA LEU A 478 2.82 12.76 -13.13
C LEU A 478 1.44 12.13 -12.93
N GLN A 479 1.29 10.85 -13.25
CA GLN A 479 0.03 10.14 -13.07
C GLN A 479 0.24 8.77 -12.43
N CYS A 480 -0.51 8.45 -11.38
CA CYS A 480 -0.52 7.19 -10.66
C CYS A 480 -1.95 6.63 -10.59
N VAL A 481 -2.25 5.63 -11.41
CA VAL A 481 -3.60 5.06 -11.53
C VAL A 481 -3.56 3.55 -11.28
N GLY A 482 -4.31 3.11 -10.27
CA GLY A 482 -4.48 1.69 -9.98
C GLY A 482 -5.93 1.26 -9.97
N GLY A 483 -6.23 0.01 -10.33
CA GLY A 483 -7.60 -0.50 -10.16
C GLY A 483 -8.00 -0.59 -8.68
N ILE A 484 -7.06 -0.92 -7.78
CA ILE A 484 -7.27 -0.97 -6.32
C ILE A 484 -6.70 0.28 -5.66
N VAL A 485 -5.38 0.53 -5.76
CA VAL A 485 -4.69 1.66 -5.11
C VAL A 485 -3.92 2.51 -6.11
N GLY A 486 -4.06 3.84 -6.07
CA GLY A 486 -3.23 4.74 -6.89
C GLY A 486 -1.75 4.69 -6.52
N TYR A 487 -1.46 4.88 -5.24
CA TYR A 487 -0.13 4.94 -4.66
C TYR A 487 -0.05 4.18 -3.32
N ASN A 488 0.75 3.11 -3.29
CA ASN A 488 0.97 2.28 -2.10
C ASN A 488 2.39 2.51 -1.58
N TYR A 489 2.56 2.88 -0.31
CA TYR A 489 3.89 3.25 0.21
C TYR A 489 4.07 2.99 1.70
N ILE A 490 5.31 3.14 2.18
CA ILE A 490 5.66 3.07 3.60
C ILE A 490 5.58 4.45 4.23
N ALA A 491 4.96 4.54 5.41
CA ALA A 491 4.97 5.75 6.23
C ALA A 491 6.40 6.20 6.56
N VAL A 492 6.72 7.47 6.31
CA VAL A 492 7.98 8.09 6.73
C VAL A 492 7.68 9.08 7.85
N GLU A 493 7.94 8.68 9.09
CA GLU A 493 7.83 9.56 10.25
C GLU A 493 9.22 10.06 10.64
N ASN A 494 9.42 11.37 10.72
CA ASN A 494 10.70 11.98 11.14
C ASN A 494 11.93 11.53 10.32
N ASN A 495 11.76 11.33 9.00
CA ASN A 495 12.79 10.74 8.12
C ASN A 495 13.23 9.32 8.51
N GLN A 496 12.42 8.61 9.31
CA GLN A 496 12.60 7.18 9.58
C GLN A 496 11.42 6.41 9.00
N TYR A 497 11.73 5.31 8.32
CA TYR A 497 10.71 4.38 7.83
C TYR A 497 10.11 3.63 9.00
N ASP A 498 8.80 3.77 9.20
CA ASP A 498 8.08 2.94 10.15
C ASP A 498 7.70 1.62 9.46
N LEU A 499 8.51 0.59 9.68
CA LEU A 499 8.30 -0.74 9.09
C LEU A 499 7.12 -1.50 9.69
N GLU A 500 6.46 -0.95 10.71
CA GLU A 500 5.18 -1.44 11.20
C GLU A 500 4.00 -0.83 10.42
N LYS A 501 4.25 0.23 9.64
CA LYS A 501 3.27 0.96 8.80
C LYS A 501 3.62 0.82 7.31
N LEU A 502 3.65 -0.43 6.87
CA LEU A 502 3.84 -0.77 5.46
C LEU A 502 2.48 -0.80 4.77
N GLY A 503 2.26 0.06 3.78
CA GLY A 503 1.11 -0.08 2.89
C GLY A 503 1.09 -1.48 2.25
N SER A 504 0.03 -2.24 2.51
CA SER A 504 -0.13 -3.61 2.00
C SER A 504 -1.37 -3.75 1.13
N VAL A 505 -1.22 -4.47 0.00
CA VAL A 505 -2.33 -4.87 -0.87
C VAL A 505 -2.32 -6.38 -0.99
N MET A 506 -3.33 -7.03 -0.40
CA MET A 506 -3.34 -8.48 -0.21
C MET A 506 -4.62 -9.11 -0.75
N ASN A 507 -4.47 -10.18 -1.54
CA ASN A 507 -5.58 -11.00 -2.05
C ASN A 507 -6.70 -10.20 -2.76
N CYS A 508 -6.36 -9.04 -3.33
CA CYS A 508 -7.32 -8.19 -4.00
C CYS A 508 -7.60 -8.68 -5.43
N VAL A 509 -8.75 -8.31 -5.97
CA VAL A 509 -9.16 -8.67 -7.33
C VAL A 509 -9.45 -7.41 -8.13
N SER A 510 -8.82 -7.25 -9.29
CA SER A 510 -9.11 -6.12 -10.18
C SER A 510 -9.47 -6.57 -11.58
N SER A 511 -10.63 -6.15 -12.06
CA SER A 511 -11.07 -6.24 -13.46
C SER A 511 -11.35 -4.85 -14.04
N ALA A 512 -10.77 -3.81 -13.43
CA ALA A 512 -11.03 -2.43 -13.80
C ALA A 512 -10.60 -2.14 -15.25
N LYS A 513 -11.37 -1.26 -15.90
CA LYS A 513 -10.97 -0.65 -17.17
C LYS A 513 -10.23 0.66 -16.87
N ILE A 514 -8.95 0.72 -17.22
CA ILE A 514 -8.08 1.87 -16.98
C ILE A 514 -7.74 2.49 -18.33
N ASP A 515 -8.20 3.71 -18.58
CA ASP A 515 -7.94 4.46 -19.81
C ASP A 515 -7.14 5.73 -19.48
N LEU A 516 -5.92 5.82 -20.00
CA LEU A 516 -5.00 6.91 -19.71
C LEU A 516 -4.69 7.73 -20.96
N THR A 517 -4.62 9.04 -20.79
CA THR A 517 -4.18 9.99 -21.81
C THR A 517 -3.21 10.95 -21.17
N SER A 518 -2.05 11.12 -21.78
CA SER A 518 -1.01 12.01 -21.30
C SER A 518 -0.38 12.82 -22.44
N SER A 519 -0.05 14.07 -22.16
CA SER A 519 0.73 14.92 -23.08
C SER A 519 1.78 15.69 -22.31
N GLY A 520 3.06 15.46 -22.62
CA GLY A 520 4.17 16.08 -21.88
C GLY A 520 4.33 15.58 -20.44
N ALA A 521 3.70 14.47 -20.07
CA ALA A 521 3.78 13.90 -18.73
C ALA A 521 5.21 13.48 -18.37
N TYR A 522 5.59 13.70 -17.11
CA TYR A 522 6.91 13.31 -16.58
C TYR A 522 7.04 11.80 -16.39
N ALA A 523 5.99 11.17 -15.86
CA ALA A 523 5.89 9.73 -15.68
C ALA A 523 4.42 9.34 -15.54
N VAL A 524 4.03 8.22 -16.15
CA VAL A 524 2.70 7.63 -15.96
C VAL A 524 2.88 6.20 -15.47
N TYR A 525 2.30 5.93 -14.31
CA TYR A 525 2.28 4.65 -13.63
C TYR A 525 0.85 4.10 -13.64
N ALA A 526 0.66 2.96 -14.32
CA ALA A 526 -0.64 2.30 -14.39
C ALA A 526 -0.55 0.83 -14.02
N GLY A 527 -1.38 0.40 -13.07
CA GLY A 527 -1.47 -0.99 -12.67
C GLY A 527 -2.90 -1.48 -12.53
N GLY A 528 -3.16 -2.74 -12.87
CA GLY A 528 -4.47 -3.32 -12.60
C GLY A 528 -4.81 -3.30 -11.11
N MET A 529 -3.85 -3.51 -10.21
CA MET A 529 -4.03 -3.31 -8.76
C MET A 529 -3.47 -1.98 -8.29
N VAL A 530 -2.18 -1.70 -8.52
CA VAL A 530 -1.48 -0.56 -7.93
C VAL A 530 -0.84 0.29 -9.01
N GLY A 531 -1.10 1.60 -9.03
CA GLY A 531 -0.40 2.51 -9.96
C GLY A 531 1.10 2.50 -9.69
N LEU A 532 1.50 3.01 -8.52
CA LEU A 532 2.88 3.00 -8.05
C LEU A 532 2.96 2.38 -6.65
N ASN A 533 3.80 1.35 -6.51
CA ASN A 533 4.19 0.76 -5.24
C ASN A 533 5.57 1.29 -4.86
N ASP A 534 5.64 2.18 -3.89
CA ASP A 534 6.89 2.72 -3.37
C ASP A 534 7.21 2.12 -2.00
N SER A 535 7.92 0.98 -2.06
CA SER A 535 8.28 0.18 -0.90
C SER A 535 7.09 -0.44 -0.15
N GLY A 536 5.89 -0.50 -0.73
CA GLY A 536 4.79 -1.27 -0.13
C GLY A 536 4.89 -2.78 -0.38
N ALA A 537 4.01 -3.55 0.26
CA ALA A 537 3.90 -5.00 0.07
C ALA A 537 2.70 -5.36 -0.81
N ILE A 538 2.89 -6.29 -1.77
CA ILE A 538 1.79 -6.79 -2.61
C ILE A 538 1.86 -8.31 -2.62
N SER A 539 0.79 -8.97 -2.20
CA SER A 539 0.77 -10.43 -2.15
C SER A 539 -0.58 -11.04 -2.47
N GLY A 540 -0.57 -12.11 -3.26
CA GLY A 540 -1.79 -12.78 -3.70
C GLY A 540 -2.66 -11.91 -4.60
N GLY A 541 -3.82 -12.46 -4.96
CA GLY A 541 -4.83 -11.76 -5.74
C GLY A 541 -4.69 -11.92 -7.25
N THR A 542 -5.71 -11.44 -7.95
CA THR A 542 -5.87 -11.65 -9.39
C THR A 542 -6.20 -10.35 -10.10
N THR A 543 -5.62 -10.12 -11.28
CA THR A 543 -5.94 -8.97 -12.12
C THR A 543 -6.31 -9.39 -13.53
N ALA A 544 -7.49 -8.99 -14.00
CA ALA A 544 -7.96 -9.09 -15.38
C ALA A 544 -8.23 -7.69 -15.95
N ALA A 545 -7.50 -6.69 -15.46
CA ALA A 545 -7.68 -5.29 -15.85
C ALA A 545 -7.42 -5.07 -17.34
N LYS A 546 -8.14 -4.12 -17.93
CA LYS A 546 -7.87 -3.64 -19.28
C LYS A 546 -7.24 -2.27 -19.19
N ILE A 547 -5.97 -2.16 -19.60
CA ILE A 547 -5.19 -0.94 -19.51
C ILE A 547 -4.93 -0.42 -20.92
N THR A 548 -5.45 0.77 -21.23
CA THR A 548 -5.19 1.48 -22.47
C THR A 548 -4.43 2.75 -22.16
N CYS A 549 -3.35 3.03 -22.89
CA CYS A 549 -2.68 4.32 -22.83
C CYS A 549 -2.25 4.81 -24.21
N ASP A 550 -2.12 6.12 -24.36
CA ASP A 550 -1.44 6.73 -25.51
C ASP A 550 0.10 6.58 -25.46
N ALA A 551 0.77 7.28 -26.38
CA ALA A 551 2.19 7.12 -26.66
C ALA A 551 3.11 7.65 -25.56
N THR A 552 2.60 8.25 -24.49
CA THR A 552 3.43 8.94 -23.49
C THR A 552 3.44 8.23 -22.12
N CYS A 553 2.85 7.04 -22.02
CA CYS A 553 2.95 6.24 -20.81
C CYS A 553 4.33 5.60 -20.62
N HIS A 554 4.85 5.67 -19.39
CA HIS A 554 6.20 5.22 -19.06
C HIS A 554 6.22 3.83 -18.39
N TYR A 555 5.33 3.57 -17.44
CA TYR A 555 5.37 2.37 -16.60
C TYR A 555 3.99 1.72 -16.50
N LEU A 556 3.81 0.62 -17.22
CA LEU A 556 2.54 -0.09 -17.29
C LEU A 556 2.72 -1.54 -16.84
N GLY A 557 1.92 -1.95 -15.85
CA GLY A 557 1.89 -3.32 -15.37
C GLY A 557 0.48 -3.87 -15.33
N GLY A 558 0.29 -5.15 -15.67
CA GLY A 558 -1.03 -5.76 -15.50
C GLY A 558 -1.48 -5.78 -14.04
N THR A 559 -0.52 -5.83 -13.09
CA THR A 559 -0.75 -5.66 -11.64
C THR A 559 -0.27 -4.30 -11.14
N VAL A 560 1.00 -3.95 -11.39
CA VAL A 560 1.65 -2.77 -10.79
C VAL A 560 2.36 -1.92 -11.83
N GLY A 561 2.06 -0.63 -11.95
CA GLY A 561 2.76 0.23 -12.90
C GLY A 561 4.26 0.31 -12.63
N GLY A 562 4.61 0.84 -11.44
CA GLY A 562 5.99 0.87 -10.94
C GLY A 562 6.09 0.23 -9.56
N ASN A 563 7.12 -0.58 -9.34
CA ASN A 563 7.46 -1.18 -8.06
C ASN A 563 8.86 -0.70 -7.66
N THR A 564 8.92 0.39 -6.91
CA THR A 564 10.15 1.11 -6.63
C THR A 564 10.46 1.13 -5.14
N THR A 565 11.70 1.45 -4.83
CA THR A 565 12.12 1.85 -3.49
C THR A 565 12.54 3.31 -3.50
N LYS A 566 11.97 4.14 -2.62
CA LYS A 566 12.40 5.53 -2.38
C LYS A 566 13.82 5.59 -1.81
N SER A 567 14.82 5.37 -2.66
CA SER A 567 16.22 5.35 -2.21
C SER A 567 17.18 5.79 -3.30
N THR A 568 17.14 7.08 -3.60
CA THR A 568 18.32 7.82 -4.07
C THR A 568 18.83 8.84 -3.05
N TYR A 569 18.06 9.21 -2.01
CA TYR A 569 18.43 10.31 -1.10
C TYR A 569 18.92 9.90 0.31
N TYR A 570 18.73 8.66 0.78
CA TYR A 570 19.06 8.26 2.17
C TYR A 570 19.85 6.93 2.22
N SER A 571 21.11 6.95 1.80
CA SER A 571 21.88 5.75 1.41
C SER A 571 22.54 4.92 2.52
N SER A 572 22.52 5.30 3.81
CA SER A 572 23.23 4.53 4.85
C SER A 572 22.31 3.68 5.76
N LEU A 573 21.27 4.28 6.36
CA LEU A 573 20.30 3.56 7.20
C LEU A 573 19.36 2.65 6.39
N TYR A 574 19.04 3.06 5.16
CA TYR A 574 18.14 2.31 4.27
C TYR A 574 18.70 0.93 3.90
N ASN A 575 19.99 0.86 3.56
CA ASN A 575 20.63 -0.40 3.15
C ASN A 575 20.66 -1.46 4.27
N GLN A 576 20.77 -1.04 5.54
CA GLN A 576 20.79 -1.96 6.67
C GLN A 576 19.40 -2.58 6.90
N VAL A 577 18.35 -1.78 6.80
CA VAL A 577 16.95 -2.23 6.92
C VAL A 577 16.50 -3.05 5.72
N TYR A 578 16.89 -2.64 4.51
CA TYR A 578 16.60 -3.34 3.26
C TYR A 578 17.09 -4.79 3.27
N SER A 579 18.27 -5.04 3.85
CA SER A 579 18.83 -6.38 3.97
C SER A 579 18.04 -7.33 4.89
N GLN A 580 17.34 -6.81 5.91
CA GLN A 580 16.65 -7.64 6.92
C GLN A 580 15.21 -8.00 6.53
N LYS A 581 14.54 -7.20 5.70
CA LYS A 581 13.11 -7.35 5.37
C LYS A 581 12.78 -7.39 3.88
N GLN A 582 13.75 -7.62 3.00
CA GLN A 582 13.54 -7.80 1.55
C GLN A 582 12.38 -8.75 1.20
N LYS A 583 12.14 -9.76 2.03
CA LYS A 583 11.04 -10.72 1.86
C LYS A 583 9.64 -10.10 2.03
N GLN A 584 9.52 -9.02 2.82
CA GLN A 584 8.26 -8.31 3.05
C GLN A 584 7.93 -7.28 1.96
N LEU A 585 8.94 -6.78 1.24
CA LEU A 585 8.77 -5.71 0.23
C LEU A 585 8.57 -6.25 -1.21
N SER A 586 8.25 -7.54 -1.35
CA SER A 586 8.14 -8.19 -2.66
C SER A 586 6.72 -8.12 -3.24
N ILE A 587 6.62 -8.26 -4.56
CA ILE A 587 5.38 -8.70 -5.21
C ILE A 587 5.43 -10.22 -5.22
N SER A 588 4.43 -10.87 -4.62
CA SER A 588 4.43 -12.33 -4.48
C SER A 588 3.09 -13.00 -4.74
N GLY A 589 3.08 -14.12 -5.45
CA GLY A 589 1.87 -14.95 -5.60
C GLY A 589 0.72 -14.27 -6.36
N VAL A 590 1.00 -13.29 -7.23
CA VAL A 590 -0.03 -12.57 -7.98
C VAL A 590 -0.27 -13.24 -9.33
N GLU A 591 -1.54 -13.36 -9.73
CA GLU A 591 -1.97 -13.87 -11.02
C GLU A 591 -2.52 -12.73 -11.90
N SER A 592 -2.01 -12.57 -13.12
CA SER A 592 -2.41 -11.50 -14.04
C SER A 592 -2.87 -12.04 -15.40
N GLU A 593 -4.10 -11.74 -15.78
CA GLU A 593 -4.70 -11.96 -17.11
C GLU A 593 -4.93 -10.62 -17.85
N ALA A 594 -4.26 -9.55 -17.41
CA ALA A 594 -4.51 -8.21 -17.90
C ALA A 594 -4.26 -8.06 -19.41
N SER A 595 -5.03 -7.18 -20.05
CA SER A 595 -4.82 -6.74 -21.44
C SER A 595 -4.24 -5.34 -21.43
N ILE A 596 -3.05 -5.16 -22.00
CA ILE A 596 -2.35 -3.87 -22.05
C ILE A 596 -2.20 -3.44 -23.51
N ASP A 597 -2.69 -2.25 -23.86
CA ASP A 597 -2.54 -1.65 -25.19
C ASP A 597 -1.95 -0.23 -25.08
N THR A 598 -0.73 -0.05 -25.59
CA THR A 598 -0.13 1.28 -25.77
C THR A 598 -0.25 1.71 -27.22
N ALA A 599 -0.91 2.84 -27.44
CA ALA A 599 -1.19 3.37 -28.76
C ALA A 599 -0.25 4.51 -29.14
N GLY A 600 0.13 4.58 -30.43
CA GLY A 600 0.80 5.74 -31.04
C GLY A 600 2.32 5.57 -31.24
N GLU A 601 2.91 6.50 -31.98
CA GLU A 601 4.36 6.63 -32.15
C GLU A 601 4.86 7.62 -31.10
N GLY A 602 5.90 7.29 -30.34
CA GLY A 602 6.46 8.19 -29.34
C GLY A 602 7.77 7.66 -28.79
N GLU A 603 8.35 8.36 -27.83
CA GLU A 603 9.72 8.15 -27.35
C GLU A 603 10.00 6.71 -26.90
N ALA A 604 11.26 6.28 -27.11
CA ALA A 604 11.78 5.01 -26.60
C ALA A 604 11.78 5.03 -25.06
N ASP A 605 11.78 3.84 -24.43
CA ASP A 605 11.87 3.59 -22.97
C ASP A 605 10.55 3.34 -22.21
N ARG A 606 9.46 2.96 -22.89
CA ARG A 606 8.24 2.51 -22.21
C ARG A 606 8.43 1.14 -21.57
N CYS A 607 8.31 1.04 -20.26
CA CYS A 607 8.38 -0.23 -19.53
C CYS A 607 6.98 -0.85 -19.41
N VAL A 608 6.73 -1.94 -20.12
CA VAL A 608 5.43 -2.63 -20.15
C VAL A 608 5.61 -4.08 -19.69
N GLY A 609 4.99 -4.44 -18.57
CA GLY A 609 5.03 -5.80 -18.03
C GLY A 609 3.66 -6.39 -17.78
N GLY A 610 3.50 -7.71 -17.96
CA GLY A 610 2.24 -8.37 -17.64
C GLY A 610 1.91 -8.39 -16.15
N VAL A 611 2.93 -8.34 -15.28
CA VAL A 611 2.76 -8.12 -13.84
C VAL A 611 3.17 -6.70 -13.46
N VAL A 612 4.39 -6.28 -13.81
CA VAL A 612 4.95 -4.98 -13.40
C VAL A 612 5.66 -4.24 -14.53
N GLY A 613 5.45 -2.93 -14.68
CA GLY A 613 6.20 -2.14 -15.67
C GLY A 613 7.69 -2.09 -15.36
N LEU A 614 8.03 -1.44 -14.23
CA LEU A 614 9.40 -1.34 -13.70
C LEU A 614 9.45 -1.93 -12.29
N SER A 615 10.41 -2.82 -12.02
CA SER A 615 10.64 -3.33 -10.66
C SER A 615 12.08 -3.13 -10.18
N THR A 616 12.23 -2.52 -9.01
CA THR A 616 13.47 -2.50 -8.22
C THR A 616 13.40 -3.42 -7.00
N ILE A 617 12.29 -4.15 -6.83
CA ILE A 617 12.08 -5.10 -5.74
C ILE A 617 11.67 -6.48 -6.26
N ASN A 618 12.01 -7.52 -5.51
CA ASN A 618 11.88 -8.91 -5.94
C ASN A 618 10.45 -9.27 -6.38
N LEU A 619 10.37 -10.09 -7.42
CA LEU A 619 9.14 -10.69 -7.95
C LEU A 619 9.22 -12.19 -7.73
N ASN A 620 8.28 -12.75 -6.97
CA ASN A 620 8.31 -14.15 -6.58
C ASN A 620 6.98 -14.83 -6.87
N GLU A 621 7.00 -15.99 -7.53
CA GLU A 621 5.78 -16.82 -7.68
C GLU A 621 4.62 -16.08 -8.37
N CYS A 622 4.93 -15.13 -9.27
CA CYS A 622 3.93 -14.39 -10.04
C CYS A 622 3.65 -15.08 -11.38
N SER A 623 2.43 -14.96 -11.88
CA SER A 623 2.03 -15.46 -13.20
C SER A 623 1.38 -14.40 -14.08
N PHE A 624 1.61 -14.51 -15.39
CA PHE A 624 0.92 -13.69 -16.39
C PHE A 624 0.40 -14.55 -17.55
N ALA A 625 -0.90 -14.44 -17.86
CA ALA A 625 -1.56 -15.16 -18.94
C ALA A 625 -2.28 -14.24 -19.97
N GLY A 626 -1.96 -12.94 -19.96
CA GLY A 626 -2.66 -11.91 -20.74
C GLY A 626 -2.07 -11.61 -22.12
N THR A 627 -2.43 -10.45 -22.66
CA THR A 627 -1.91 -9.93 -23.94
C THR A 627 -1.32 -8.54 -23.76
N ILE A 628 -0.15 -8.32 -24.35
CA ILE A 628 0.48 -7.00 -24.41
C ILE A 628 0.60 -6.57 -25.86
N LYS A 629 0.12 -5.36 -26.16
CA LYS A 629 0.35 -4.66 -27.43
C LYS A 629 1.05 -3.35 -27.09
N ALA A 630 2.28 -3.19 -27.55
CA ALA A 630 3.05 -1.98 -27.30
C ALA A 630 3.58 -1.35 -28.59
N ALA A 631 3.68 -0.02 -28.56
CA ALA A 631 4.26 0.80 -29.61
C ALA A 631 5.77 0.59 -29.78
N SER A 632 6.34 1.14 -30.86
CA SER A 632 7.78 1.10 -31.15
C SER A 632 8.63 1.66 -30.00
N GLY A 633 9.85 1.16 -29.85
CA GLY A 633 10.80 1.57 -28.81
C GLY A 633 10.47 1.12 -27.38
N SER A 634 9.51 0.20 -27.21
CA SER A 634 9.07 -0.27 -25.88
C SER A 634 9.94 -1.39 -25.30
N LEU A 635 10.02 -1.45 -23.97
CA LEU A 635 10.65 -2.49 -23.15
C LEU A 635 9.55 -3.40 -22.59
N ILE A 636 9.42 -4.61 -23.14
CA ILE A 636 8.27 -5.48 -22.93
C ILE A 636 8.69 -6.77 -22.24
N GLY A 637 7.98 -7.17 -21.17
CA GLY A 637 8.13 -8.50 -20.57
C GLY A 637 6.82 -9.14 -20.18
N GLY A 638 6.72 -10.47 -20.26
CA GLY A 638 5.55 -11.20 -19.76
C GLY A 638 5.34 -10.98 -18.26
N ILE A 639 6.40 -10.91 -17.47
CA ILE A 639 6.34 -10.56 -16.04
C ILE A 639 6.68 -9.08 -15.84
N ALA A 640 7.84 -8.64 -16.31
CA ALA A 640 8.36 -7.29 -16.05
C ALA A 640 8.88 -6.58 -17.30
N GLY A 641 8.53 -5.31 -17.53
CA GLY A 641 9.18 -4.53 -18.59
C GLY A 641 10.68 -4.38 -18.33
N VAL A 642 11.03 -3.92 -17.13
CA VAL A 642 12.41 -3.82 -16.64
C VAL A 642 12.48 -4.34 -15.21
N CYS A 643 13.48 -5.17 -14.92
CA CYS A 643 13.75 -5.62 -13.57
C CYS A 643 15.20 -5.33 -13.16
N GLN A 644 15.35 -4.62 -12.04
CA GLN A 644 16.63 -4.31 -11.39
C GLN A 644 16.88 -5.21 -10.16
N SER A 645 16.01 -6.18 -9.94
CA SER A 645 15.96 -7.07 -8.78
C SER A 645 15.72 -8.52 -9.20
N GLN A 646 15.54 -9.44 -8.25
CA GLN A 646 15.38 -10.85 -8.57
C GLN A 646 13.96 -11.16 -9.11
N ILE A 647 13.89 -12.00 -10.14
CA ILE A 647 12.68 -12.70 -10.56
C ILE A 647 12.85 -14.18 -10.24
N ASP A 648 12.01 -14.73 -9.38
CA ASP A 648 12.09 -16.11 -8.91
C ASP A 648 10.75 -16.83 -9.10
N LYS A 649 10.78 -18.04 -9.65
CA LYS A 649 9.60 -18.93 -9.78
C LYS A 649 8.39 -18.30 -10.47
N CYS A 650 8.62 -17.37 -11.41
CA CYS A 650 7.55 -16.71 -12.13
C CYS A 650 7.21 -17.46 -13.42
N SER A 651 5.98 -17.30 -13.93
CA SER A 651 5.52 -17.93 -15.16
C SER A 651 4.78 -16.97 -16.10
N ALA A 652 5.10 -17.01 -17.40
CA ALA A 652 4.40 -16.22 -18.41
C ALA A 652 3.84 -17.10 -19.52
N GLU A 653 2.53 -17.06 -19.74
CA GLU A 653 1.81 -17.74 -20.81
C GLU A 653 1.06 -16.70 -21.67
N SER A 654 1.74 -16.02 -22.58
CA SER A 654 1.20 -14.78 -23.15
C SER A 654 1.46 -14.56 -24.63
N THR A 655 0.71 -13.62 -25.21
CA THR A 655 0.97 -13.08 -26.55
C THR A 655 1.47 -11.64 -26.45
N LEU A 656 2.66 -11.38 -26.98
CA LEU A 656 3.28 -10.06 -27.00
C LEU A 656 3.34 -9.54 -28.43
N ARG A 657 2.82 -8.34 -28.65
CA ARG A 657 2.86 -7.63 -29.93
C ARG A 657 3.61 -6.33 -29.76
N ALA A 658 4.70 -6.16 -30.48
CA ALA A 658 5.58 -5.01 -30.37
C ALA A 658 5.69 -4.28 -31.72
N GLY A 659 5.92 -2.97 -31.67
CA GLY A 659 6.29 -2.19 -32.85
C GLY A 659 7.73 -2.46 -33.29
N ASP A 660 8.32 -1.48 -33.97
CA ASP A 660 9.73 -1.49 -34.36
C ASP A 660 10.65 -1.14 -33.16
N ASP A 661 11.93 -1.48 -33.23
CA ASP A 661 12.98 -1.09 -32.28
C ASP A 661 12.67 -1.42 -30.81
N CYS A 662 11.90 -2.48 -30.55
CA CYS A 662 11.49 -2.88 -29.20
C CYS A 662 12.47 -3.88 -28.55
N TYR A 663 12.45 -3.93 -27.22
CA TYR A 663 13.14 -4.94 -26.42
C TYR A 663 12.12 -5.86 -25.77
N VAL A 664 11.96 -7.08 -26.30
CA VAL A 664 10.89 -8.01 -25.89
C VAL A 664 11.46 -9.27 -25.22
N GLY A 665 11.11 -9.48 -23.95
CA GLY A 665 11.41 -10.72 -23.22
C GLY A 665 10.15 -11.51 -22.91
N GLY A 666 10.20 -12.84 -23.00
CA GLY A 666 9.07 -13.66 -22.55
C GLY A 666 8.80 -13.54 -21.05
N ILE A 667 9.85 -13.36 -20.23
CA ILE A 667 9.73 -13.04 -18.79
C ILE A 667 9.97 -11.55 -18.54
N VAL A 668 11.09 -11.00 -19.03
CA VAL A 668 11.51 -9.64 -18.71
C VAL A 668 12.15 -8.93 -19.88
N GLY A 669 11.75 -7.70 -20.21
CA GLY A 669 12.38 -6.95 -21.31
C GLY A 669 13.86 -6.73 -21.06
N ILE A 670 14.21 -5.99 -20.00
CA ILE A 670 15.59 -5.78 -19.56
C ILE A 670 15.80 -6.34 -18.16
N ASN A 671 16.73 -7.28 -18.05
CA ASN A 671 17.17 -7.87 -16.79
C ASN A 671 18.52 -7.29 -16.35
N ARG A 672 18.56 -6.68 -15.17
CA ARG A 672 19.80 -6.19 -14.53
C ARG A 672 20.22 -7.01 -13.31
N ASN A 673 19.49 -8.08 -12.98
CA ASN A 673 19.79 -8.92 -11.82
C ASN A 673 19.42 -10.40 -12.11
N GLN A 674 19.03 -11.20 -11.12
CA GLN A 674 18.84 -12.64 -11.33
C GLN A 674 17.44 -12.98 -11.84
N VAL A 675 17.35 -13.86 -12.84
CA VAL A 675 16.11 -14.58 -13.20
C VAL A 675 16.35 -16.07 -12.96
N LYS A 676 15.51 -16.71 -12.15
CA LYS A 676 15.71 -18.11 -11.76
C LYS A 676 14.40 -18.88 -11.64
N ASP A 677 14.47 -20.17 -11.99
CA ASP A 677 13.38 -21.14 -11.78
C ASP A 677 12.07 -20.70 -12.46
N CYS A 678 12.15 -19.97 -13.57
CA CYS A 678 11.00 -19.38 -14.27
C CYS A 678 10.54 -20.22 -15.48
N ALA A 679 9.29 -20.02 -15.90
CA ALA A 679 8.72 -20.68 -17.08
C ALA A 679 8.13 -19.64 -18.07
N ALA A 680 8.50 -19.73 -19.35
CA ALA A 680 7.96 -18.87 -20.40
C ALA A 680 7.34 -19.72 -21.50
N ASN A 681 6.05 -19.53 -21.77
CA ASN A 681 5.30 -20.05 -22.91
C ASN A 681 4.72 -18.87 -23.69
N VAL A 682 5.53 -18.26 -24.56
CA VAL A 682 5.23 -16.92 -25.10
C VAL A 682 5.29 -16.91 -26.61
N MET A 683 4.30 -16.26 -27.22
CA MET A 683 4.27 -15.93 -28.64
C MET A 683 4.57 -14.44 -28.84
N VAL A 684 5.61 -14.12 -29.59
CA VAL A 684 6.01 -12.74 -29.89
C VAL A 684 5.84 -12.44 -31.38
N ASN A 685 5.22 -11.30 -31.66
CA ASN A 685 5.22 -10.68 -32.98
C ASN A 685 5.76 -9.26 -32.85
N CYS A 686 6.90 -8.97 -33.47
CA CYS A 686 7.52 -7.66 -33.40
C CYS A 686 7.91 -7.12 -34.78
N GLY A 687 8.09 -5.80 -34.86
CA GLY A 687 8.52 -5.11 -36.06
C GLY A 687 10.00 -5.33 -36.40
N ASN A 688 10.57 -4.37 -37.13
CA ASN A 688 11.98 -4.34 -37.48
C ASN A 688 12.84 -3.87 -36.29
N GLY A 689 14.15 -4.15 -36.32
CA GLY A 689 15.11 -3.58 -35.37
C GLY A 689 14.97 -4.06 -33.92
N CYS A 690 14.13 -5.08 -33.67
CA CYS A 690 13.82 -5.51 -32.32
C CYS A 690 14.95 -6.38 -31.73
N THR A 691 15.11 -6.33 -30.41
CA THR A 691 15.88 -7.31 -29.63
C THR A 691 14.91 -8.20 -28.86
N VAL A 692 15.01 -9.52 -29.02
CA VAL A 692 14.00 -10.45 -28.52
C VAL A 692 14.62 -11.67 -27.84
N GLY A 693 14.06 -12.11 -26.70
CA GLY A 693 14.42 -13.37 -26.05
C GLY A 693 13.27 -14.06 -25.33
N GLY A 694 13.27 -15.40 -25.28
CA GLY A 694 12.23 -16.16 -24.58
C GLY A 694 12.20 -15.96 -23.06
N VAL A 695 13.34 -15.62 -22.43
CA VAL A 695 13.39 -15.07 -21.07
C VAL A 695 13.53 -13.55 -21.13
N ALA A 696 14.59 -13.05 -21.79
CA ALA A 696 14.91 -11.64 -21.78
C ALA A 696 15.41 -11.08 -23.10
N ALA A 697 15.05 -9.84 -23.44
CA ALA A 697 15.65 -9.17 -24.59
C ALA A 697 17.11 -8.85 -24.31
N VAL A 698 17.39 -8.28 -23.14
CA VAL A 698 18.74 -7.93 -22.69
C VAL A 698 18.93 -8.44 -21.26
N SER A 699 20.02 -9.16 -21.02
CA SER A 699 20.41 -9.57 -19.67
C SER A 699 21.85 -9.21 -19.37
N SER A 700 22.06 -8.40 -18.33
CA SER A 700 23.38 -8.09 -17.78
C SER A 700 23.68 -8.88 -16.49
N ALA A 701 22.90 -9.93 -16.22
CA ALA A 701 23.00 -10.71 -15.00
C ALA A 701 22.49 -12.14 -15.21
N THR A 702 22.53 -12.94 -14.14
CA THR A 702 22.37 -14.40 -14.19
C THR A 702 20.96 -14.83 -14.59
N ILE A 703 20.87 -15.75 -15.54
CA ILE A 703 19.64 -16.48 -15.86
C ILE A 703 19.91 -17.97 -15.66
N GLY A 704 19.07 -18.65 -14.86
CA GLY A 704 19.29 -20.04 -14.51
C GLY A 704 17.99 -20.85 -14.36
N ASN A 705 18.06 -22.15 -14.65
CA ASN A 705 16.97 -23.11 -14.39
C ASN A 705 15.61 -22.73 -15.01
N CYS A 706 15.61 -22.12 -16.20
CA CYS A 706 14.36 -21.70 -16.84
C CYS A 706 13.87 -22.73 -17.87
N THR A 707 12.55 -22.84 -18.00
CA THR A 707 11.89 -23.65 -19.06
C THR A 707 11.20 -22.73 -20.04
N ILE A 708 11.49 -22.87 -21.34
CA ILE A 708 11.10 -21.91 -22.37
C ILE A 708 10.48 -22.63 -23.57
N GLU A 709 9.23 -22.29 -23.86
CA GLU A 709 8.50 -22.58 -25.09
C GLU A 709 8.25 -21.24 -25.80
N PHE A 710 8.95 -20.98 -26.91
CA PHE A 710 9.01 -19.64 -27.47
C PHE A 710 8.79 -19.60 -28.97
N GLY A 711 7.73 -18.91 -29.39
CA GLY A 711 7.46 -18.63 -30.80
C GLY A 711 7.72 -17.16 -31.13
N LEU A 712 8.43 -16.90 -32.22
CA LEU A 712 8.75 -15.55 -32.68
C LEU A 712 8.50 -15.38 -34.17
N VAL A 713 7.84 -14.28 -34.52
CA VAL A 713 7.87 -13.70 -35.86
C VAL A 713 8.33 -12.24 -35.75
N ALA A 714 9.45 -11.92 -36.38
CA ALA A 714 10.05 -10.58 -36.33
C ALA A 714 10.42 -10.06 -37.72
N GLY A 715 10.51 -8.75 -37.85
CA GLY A 715 10.95 -8.06 -39.06
C GLY A 715 12.46 -8.13 -39.31
N ASP A 716 12.93 -7.28 -40.22
CA ASP A 716 14.34 -7.13 -40.59
C ASP A 716 15.17 -6.52 -39.46
N ASN A 717 16.49 -6.69 -39.50
CA ASN A 717 17.45 -6.14 -38.53
C ASN A 717 17.18 -6.56 -37.07
N THR A 718 16.60 -7.75 -36.87
CA THR A 718 16.23 -8.26 -35.55
C THR A 718 17.39 -9.02 -34.90
N VAL A 719 17.52 -8.89 -33.58
CA VAL A 719 18.42 -9.69 -32.73
C VAL A 719 17.59 -10.62 -31.85
N ALA A 720 17.51 -11.90 -32.19
CA ALA A 720 16.59 -12.85 -31.53
C ALA A 720 17.28 -14.08 -30.96
N GLY A 721 17.02 -14.38 -29.69
CA GLY A 721 17.44 -15.61 -29.03
C GLY A 721 16.26 -16.43 -28.52
N GLY A 722 16.29 -17.76 -28.59
CA GLY A 722 15.24 -18.57 -27.98
C GLY A 722 15.14 -18.38 -26.46
N GLY A 723 16.25 -18.02 -25.80
CA GLY A 723 16.30 -17.61 -24.40
C GLY A 723 16.61 -16.13 -24.19
N VAL A 724 17.69 -15.59 -24.77
CA VAL A 724 18.12 -14.20 -24.57
C VAL A 724 18.51 -13.54 -25.88
N GLY A 725 18.05 -12.31 -26.15
CA GLY A 725 18.54 -11.54 -27.29
C GLY A 725 20.02 -11.20 -27.14
N ASN A 726 20.33 -10.28 -26.22
CA ASN A 726 21.68 -9.88 -25.86
C ASN A 726 22.00 -10.32 -24.42
N SER A 727 22.97 -11.21 -24.26
CA SER A 727 23.48 -11.62 -22.95
C SER A 727 24.88 -11.07 -22.72
N SER A 728 25.14 -10.63 -21.50
CA SER A 728 26.48 -10.29 -21.02
C SER A 728 26.75 -10.88 -19.64
N TYR A 729 26.15 -12.03 -19.30
CA TYR A 729 26.36 -12.73 -18.03
C TYR A 729 26.06 -14.24 -18.13
N TYR A 730 26.04 -14.95 -16.99
CA TYR A 730 25.78 -16.40 -16.94
C TYR A 730 24.38 -16.78 -17.41
N PHE A 731 24.31 -17.81 -18.25
CA PHE A 731 23.08 -18.45 -18.70
C PHE A 731 23.22 -19.96 -18.54
N TYR A 732 22.50 -20.58 -17.61
CA TYR A 732 22.74 -21.99 -17.28
C TYR A 732 21.49 -22.83 -17.01
N ASP A 733 21.63 -24.14 -17.22
CA ASP A 733 20.64 -25.18 -16.91
C ASP A 733 19.22 -24.84 -17.41
N CYS A 734 19.12 -24.18 -18.57
CA CYS A 734 17.85 -23.81 -19.19
C CYS A 734 17.45 -24.84 -20.25
N THR A 735 16.15 -25.11 -20.34
CA THR A 735 15.55 -25.92 -21.41
C THR A 735 14.76 -25.02 -22.34
N ILE A 736 15.08 -25.04 -23.63
CA ILE A 736 14.56 -24.13 -24.64
C ILE A 736 14.03 -24.93 -25.82
N ASN A 737 12.76 -24.73 -26.13
CA ASN A 737 12.13 -25.17 -27.36
C ASN A 737 11.58 -23.93 -28.10
N CYS A 738 12.04 -23.72 -29.33
CA CYS A 738 11.78 -22.46 -30.03
C CYS A 738 11.34 -22.64 -31.48
N ASP A 739 10.48 -21.76 -31.97
CA ASP A 739 10.13 -21.61 -33.38
C ASP A 739 10.30 -20.13 -33.77
N LEU A 740 11.45 -19.82 -34.34
CA LEU A 740 11.89 -18.44 -34.54
C LEU A 740 11.95 -18.10 -36.02
N THR A 741 11.25 -17.05 -36.44
CA THR A 741 11.32 -16.49 -37.78
C THR A 741 11.73 -15.02 -37.72
N VAL A 742 12.81 -14.66 -38.42
CA VAL A 742 13.31 -13.27 -38.52
C VAL A 742 13.46 -12.84 -39.98
N GLY A 743 13.40 -11.54 -40.22
CA GLY A 743 13.65 -10.93 -41.52
C GLY A 743 15.12 -10.92 -41.92
N ASN A 744 15.45 -10.06 -42.89
CA ASN A 744 16.80 -9.89 -43.41
C ASN A 744 17.72 -9.24 -42.37
N ASP A 745 19.04 -9.34 -42.60
CA ASP A 745 20.06 -8.59 -41.85
C ASP A 745 19.97 -8.82 -40.31
N SER A 746 19.50 -10.00 -39.93
CA SER A 746 19.15 -10.34 -38.54
C SER A 746 20.15 -11.32 -37.92
N THR A 747 20.27 -11.30 -36.59
CA THR A 747 21.03 -12.30 -35.82
C THR A 747 20.07 -13.21 -35.06
N LEU A 748 20.24 -14.52 -35.21
CA LEU A 748 19.37 -15.53 -34.63
C LEU A 748 20.16 -16.60 -33.86
N GLY A 749 19.77 -16.86 -32.62
CA GLY A 749 20.34 -17.89 -31.77
C GLY A 749 19.27 -18.79 -31.14
N GLY A 750 19.45 -20.10 -31.15
CA GLY A 750 18.49 -21.00 -30.49
C GLY A 750 18.39 -20.80 -28.98
N ALA A 751 19.49 -20.37 -28.32
CA ALA A 751 19.45 -19.86 -26.94
C ALA A 751 19.72 -18.36 -26.88
N ILE A 752 20.86 -17.91 -27.43
CA ILE A 752 21.31 -16.53 -27.27
C ILE A 752 21.61 -15.91 -28.64
N ALA A 753 21.06 -14.76 -28.98
CA ALA A 753 21.42 -14.11 -30.25
C ALA A 753 22.87 -13.63 -30.21
N ASN A 754 23.19 -12.76 -29.25
CA ASN A 754 24.53 -12.25 -29.03
C ASN A 754 24.99 -12.51 -27.59
N ASN A 755 26.08 -13.25 -27.44
CA ASN A 755 26.78 -13.42 -26.18
C ASN A 755 27.99 -12.47 -26.15
N ILE A 756 27.81 -11.30 -25.54
CA ILE A 756 28.74 -10.16 -25.63
C ILE A 756 29.45 -9.95 -24.30
N PHE A 757 30.73 -9.56 -24.36
CA PHE A 757 31.47 -9.13 -23.18
C PHE A 757 31.13 -7.69 -22.79
N ALA A 758 30.62 -7.46 -21.58
CA ALA A 758 30.51 -6.11 -21.02
C ALA A 758 31.85 -5.71 -20.39
N SER A 759 32.47 -4.63 -20.89
CA SER A 759 33.86 -4.24 -20.58
C SER A 759 34.17 -3.95 -19.11
N LEU A 760 33.16 -3.90 -18.23
CA LEU A 760 33.28 -3.36 -16.89
C LEU A 760 33.67 -4.38 -15.81
N MET A 761 33.59 -5.70 -16.04
CA MET A 761 33.73 -6.67 -14.94
C MET A 761 34.83 -7.73 -15.06
N ASN A 762 35.54 -7.84 -16.18
CA ASN A 762 36.66 -8.81 -16.36
C ASN A 762 36.31 -10.27 -15.94
N GLN A 763 35.04 -10.64 -15.96
CA GLN A 763 34.54 -11.97 -15.60
C GLN A 763 34.34 -12.81 -16.87
N SER A 764 34.60 -14.11 -16.77
CA SER A 764 34.29 -15.07 -17.83
C SER A 764 32.78 -15.26 -17.93
N TYR A 765 32.26 -15.24 -19.16
CA TYR A 765 30.83 -15.41 -19.42
C TYR A 765 30.57 -16.84 -19.84
N THR A 766 29.65 -17.53 -19.18
CA THR A 766 29.43 -18.96 -19.42
C THR A 766 27.98 -19.26 -19.76
N VAL A 767 27.79 -19.92 -20.91
CA VAL A 767 26.56 -20.61 -21.26
C VAL A 767 26.76 -22.08 -20.93
N SER A 768 26.02 -22.63 -19.97
CA SER A 768 26.35 -23.94 -19.38
C SER A 768 25.15 -24.85 -19.17
N GLY A 769 25.26 -26.13 -19.54
CA GLY A 769 24.22 -27.11 -19.15
C GLY A 769 22.85 -26.91 -19.82
N CYS A 770 22.77 -26.09 -20.87
CA CYS A 770 21.51 -25.78 -21.54
C CYS A 770 21.14 -26.84 -22.59
N SER A 771 19.83 -27.06 -22.76
CA SER A 771 19.27 -27.90 -23.82
C SER A 771 18.41 -27.05 -24.75
N VAL A 772 18.72 -27.04 -26.04
CA VAL A 772 18.06 -26.20 -27.04
C VAL A 772 17.56 -27.06 -28.19
N SER A 773 16.29 -26.91 -28.54
CA SER A 773 15.66 -27.55 -29.70
C SER A 773 14.72 -26.61 -30.43
N GLY A 774 14.31 -27.02 -31.63
CA GLY A 774 13.27 -26.34 -32.40
C GLY A 774 13.74 -25.82 -33.76
N ARG A 775 12.99 -24.89 -34.35
CA ARG A 775 13.20 -24.41 -35.72
C ARG A 775 13.65 -22.95 -35.74
N LEU A 776 14.67 -22.67 -36.54
CA LEU A 776 15.23 -21.35 -36.78
C LEU A 776 15.10 -21.02 -38.27
N ASN A 777 14.37 -19.95 -38.61
CA ASN A 777 14.16 -19.48 -39.97
C ASN A 777 14.61 -18.03 -40.10
N ALA A 778 15.61 -17.79 -40.95
CA ALA A 778 16.14 -16.46 -41.20
C ALA A 778 16.14 -16.17 -42.71
N GLN A 779 15.89 -14.93 -43.09
CA GLN A 779 15.94 -14.52 -44.49
C GLN A 779 17.39 -14.28 -44.95
N GLU A 780 17.65 -13.27 -45.77
CA GLU A 780 18.97 -13.02 -46.35
C GLU A 780 19.89 -12.26 -45.39
N ARG A 781 21.21 -12.46 -45.55
CA ARG A 781 22.27 -11.72 -44.83
C ARG A 781 22.20 -11.88 -43.31
N CYS A 782 21.74 -13.04 -42.85
CA CYS A 782 21.57 -13.31 -41.43
C CYS A 782 22.78 -14.02 -40.81
N VAL A 783 22.92 -13.91 -39.48
CA VAL A 783 23.86 -14.72 -38.70
C VAL A 783 23.05 -15.67 -37.82
N VAL A 784 23.17 -16.98 -38.04
CA VAL A 784 22.31 -17.98 -37.39
C VAL A 784 23.12 -19.07 -36.70
N GLY A 785 22.83 -19.31 -35.42
CA GLY A 785 23.42 -20.40 -34.63
C GLY A 785 22.38 -21.17 -33.85
N GLY A 786 22.45 -22.51 -33.87
CA GLY A 786 21.53 -23.35 -33.10
C GLY A 786 21.60 -23.15 -31.58
N MET A 787 22.69 -22.60 -31.05
CA MET A 787 22.84 -22.18 -29.66
C MET A 787 23.07 -20.67 -29.56
N VAL A 788 24.15 -20.16 -30.18
CA VAL A 788 24.47 -18.72 -30.15
C VAL A 788 24.62 -18.15 -31.56
N GLY A 789 23.96 -17.04 -31.88
CA GLY A 789 24.17 -16.34 -33.16
C GLY A 789 25.62 -15.81 -33.26
N MET A 790 26.00 -14.92 -32.35
CA MET A 790 27.35 -14.36 -32.24
C MET A 790 27.92 -14.59 -30.83
N ASN A 791 29.00 -15.35 -30.70
CA ASN A 791 29.65 -15.63 -29.42
C ASN A 791 30.98 -14.88 -29.28
N GLY A 792 31.09 -13.99 -28.28
CA GLY A 792 32.32 -13.24 -28.01
C GLY A 792 32.63 -12.14 -29.01
N ILE A 793 31.63 -11.64 -29.74
CA ILE A 793 31.80 -10.60 -30.76
C ILE A 793 30.93 -9.41 -30.38
N SER A 794 31.52 -8.22 -30.32
CA SER A 794 30.79 -6.96 -30.19
C SER A 794 31.05 -6.12 -31.42
N VAL A 795 29.99 -5.62 -32.05
CA VAL A 795 30.09 -4.67 -33.16
C VAL A 795 29.73 -3.29 -32.63
N SER A 796 30.62 -2.32 -32.85
CA SER A 796 30.43 -0.93 -32.41
C SER A 796 30.62 0.01 -33.58
N VAL A 797 29.77 1.03 -33.74
CA VAL A 797 29.98 2.07 -34.75
C VAL A 797 30.80 3.20 -34.13
N VAL A 798 32.04 3.36 -34.56
CA VAL A 798 32.94 4.42 -34.11
C VAL A 798 33.20 5.36 -35.29
N ASN A 799 32.74 6.61 -35.20
CA ASN A 799 32.82 7.60 -36.28
C ASN A 799 32.15 7.19 -37.61
N GLY A 800 31.09 6.39 -37.55
CA GLY A 800 30.39 5.88 -38.74
C GLY A 800 31.03 4.66 -39.38
N GLU A 801 32.11 4.12 -38.81
CA GLU A 801 32.71 2.85 -39.22
C GLU A 801 32.38 1.74 -38.21
N GLU A 802 31.95 0.58 -38.71
CA GLU A 802 31.78 -0.61 -37.87
C GLU A 802 33.15 -1.16 -37.44
N LYS A 803 33.34 -1.25 -36.14
CA LYS A 803 34.50 -1.84 -35.50
C LYS A 803 34.09 -3.04 -34.66
N GLU A 804 34.61 -4.19 -35.04
CA GLU A 804 34.43 -5.44 -34.29
C GLU A 804 35.47 -5.56 -33.18
N SER A 805 35.01 -5.99 -32.00
CA SER A 805 35.83 -6.37 -30.86
C SER A 805 35.59 -7.84 -30.54
N TYR A 806 36.67 -8.60 -30.40
CA TYR A 806 36.63 -10.04 -30.15
C TYR A 806 37.04 -10.35 -28.71
N TYR A 807 36.23 -11.14 -28.02
CA TYR A 807 36.38 -11.49 -26.62
C TYR A 807 36.41 -13.01 -26.45
N THR A 808 37.61 -13.52 -26.18
CA THR A 808 37.89 -14.95 -26.02
C THR A 808 37.45 -15.52 -24.67
N ASN A 809 37.04 -14.67 -23.72
CA ASN A 809 36.62 -15.06 -22.38
C ASN A 809 35.13 -15.45 -22.29
N THR A 810 34.46 -15.59 -23.43
CA THR A 810 33.11 -16.16 -23.52
C THR A 810 33.23 -17.68 -23.69
N THR A 811 32.53 -18.45 -22.88
CA THR A 811 32.57 -19.92 -22.84
C THR A 811 31.17 -20.47 -23.06
N VAL A 812 31.07 -21.52 -23.88
CA VAL A 812 29.88 -22.38 -23.94
C VAL A 812 30.29 -23.81 -23.61
N ASP A 813 29.67 -24.40 -22.60
CA ASP A 813 30.02 -25.74 -22.15
C ASP A 813 28.81 -26.63 -21.82
N ARG A 814 28.99 -27.95 -21.97
CA ARG A 814 28.03 -28.98 -21.53
C ARG A 814 26.61 -28.76 -22.06
N CYS A 815 26.48 -28.21 -23.26
CA CYS A 815 25.19 -27.89 -23.86
C CYS A 815 24.73 -28.95 -24.87
N ARG A 816 23.41 -29.13 -24.99
CA ARG A 816 22.78 -30.00 -26.00
C ARG A 816 21.98 -29.15 -26.99
N ILE A 817 22.23 -29.33 -28.28
CA ILE A 817 21.70 -28.49 -29.35
C ILE A 817 21.09 -29.41 -30.43
N GLU A 818 19.80 -29.27 -30.68
CA GLU A 818 19.02 -30.08 -31.60
C GLU A 818 18.07 -29.19 -32.42
N THR A 819 18.64 -28.37 -33.31
CA THR A 819 17.87 -27.35 -34.05
C THR A 819 17.80 -27.65 -35.56
N GLU A 820 16.69 -27.23 -36.17
CA GLU A 820 16.50 -27.22 -37.61
C GLU A 820 16.64 -25.78 -38.11
N ILE A 821 17.65 -25.52 -38.93
CA ILE A 821 18.02 -24.17 -39.37
C ILE A 821 17.77 -24.01 -40.87
N GLU A 822 17.02 -22.97 -41.22
CA GLU A 822 16.78 -22.51 -42.58
C GLU A 822 17.24 -21.06 -42.70
N ALA A 823 18.12 -20.77 -43.66
CA ALA A 823 18.67 -19.44 -43.88
C ALA A 823 18.71 -19.06 -45.37
N GLY A 824 18.34 -17.82 -45.67
CA GLY A 824 18.41 -17.24 -47.01
C GLY A 824 19.85 -16.90 -47.45
N SER A 825 19.95 -16.28 -48.63
CA SER A 825 21.22 -15.96 -49.30
C SER A 825 22.16 -15.08 -48.49
N ASN A 826 23.47 -15.27 -48.66
CA ASN A 826 24.55 -14.48 -48.04
C ASN A 826 24.56 -14.53 -46.50
N SER A 827 24.06 -15.61 -45.91
CA SER A 827 24.02 -15.79 -44.45
C SER A 827 25.28 -16.50 -43.92
N ILE A 828 25.49 -16.42 -42.60
CA ILE A 828 26.51 -17.17 -41.86
C ILE A 828 25.78 -18.09 -40.88
N VAL A 829 25.89 -19.40 -41.09
CA VAL A 829 25.05 -20.40 -40.41
C VAL A 829 25.91 -21.47 -39.75
N GLY A 830 25.70 -21.72 -38.46
CA GLY A 830 26.29 -22.87 -37.78
C GLY A 830 25.28 -23.67 -36.98
N GLY A 831 25.51 -24.98 -36.91
CA GLY A 831 24.64 -25.88 -36.14
C GLY A 831 24.59 -25.51 -34.66
N ALA A 832 25.65 -24.91 -34.12
CA ALA A 832 25.68 -24.32 -32.79
C ALA A 832 25.93 -22.81 -32.82
N PHE A 833 26.87 -22.33 -33.64
CA PHE A 833 27.32 -20.94 -33.63
C PHE A 833 27.29 -20.30 -35.02
N GLY A 834 26.64 -19.15 -35.19
CA GLY A 834 26.78 -18.39 -36.44
C GLY A 834 28.21 -17.88 -36.59
N ARG A 835 28.63 -17.02 -35.67
CA ARG A 835 30.01 -16.51 -35.56
C ARG A 835 30.57 -16.75 -34.16
N ASN A 836 31.83 -17.16 -34.06
CA ASN A 836 32.47 -17.49 -32.79
C ASN A 836 33.84 -16.85 -32.61
N ALA A 837 34.05 -16.19 -31.48
CA ALA A 837 35.35 -15.73 -30.99
C ALA A 837 35.68 -16.27 -29.58
N GLY A 838 34.71 -16.94 -28.93
CA GLY A 838 34.85 -17.55 -27.61
C GLY A 838 35.28 -19.01 -27.64
N ALA A 839 35.34 -19.60 -26.46
CA ALA A 839 35.65 -21.00 -26.26
C ALA A 839 34.38 -21.87 -26.19
N VAL A 840 34.45 -23.07 -26.75
CA VAL A 840 33.38 -24.06 -26.75
C VAL A 840 33.94 -25.40 -26.28
N TYR A 841 33.24 -26.02 -25.33
CA TYR A 841 33.67 -27.27 -24.71
C TYR A 841 32.51 -28.25 -24.50
N GLU A 842 32.80 -29.54 -24.62
CA GLU A 842 31.94 -30.64 -24.13
C GLU A 842 30.47 -30.53 -24.55
N SER A 843 30.20 -29.97 -25.74
CA SER A 843 28.85 -29.71 -26.21
C SER A 843 28.44 -30.67 -27.32
N TYR A 844 27.15 -31.00 -27.36
CA TYR A 844 26.55 -31.88 -28.35
C TYR A 844 25.69 -31.05 -29.30
N CYS A 845 25.98 -31.15 -30.60
CA CYS A 845 25.24 -30.46 -31.65
C CYS A 845 24.72 -31.45 -32.70
N ALA A 846 23.41 -31.47 -32.91
CA ALA A 846 22.73 -32.25 -33.93
C ALA A 846 21.61 -31.43 -34.58
N GLY A 847 21.00 -31.98 -35.64
CA GLY A 847 19.90 -31.34 -36.36
C GLY A 847 20.20 -31.19 -37.85
N SER A 848 19.65 -30.14 -38.47
CA SER A 848 19.85 -29.90 -39.90
C SER A 848 20.01 -28.42 -40.24
N ILE A 849 20.77 -28.15 -41.31
CA ILE A 849 21.01 -26.82 -41.86
C ILE A 849 20.62 -26.84 -43.34
N GLN A 850 19.79 -25.89 -43.74
CA GLN A 850 19.47 -25.54 -45.12
C GLN A 850 19.85 -24.08 -45.33
N ALA A 851 20.84 -23.81 -46.18
CA ALA A 851 21.31 -22.45 -46.42
C ALA A 851 21.59 -22.19 -47.90
N THR A 852 21.13 -21.06 -48.44
CA THR A 852 21.37 -20.72 -49.85
C THR A 852 22.53 -19.74 -49.98
N ASP A 853 23.45 -19.92 -50.94
CA ASP A 853 24.60 -19.02 -51.21
C ASP A 853 25.26 -18.43 -49.94
N SER A 854 25.59 -19.30 -48.98
CA SER A 854 25.93 -18.92 -47.59
C SER A 854 27.21 -19.58 -47.09
N VAL A 855 27.72 -19.12 -45.94
CA VAL A 855 28.77 -19.80 -45.18
C VAL A 855 28.10 -20.72 -44.17
N ALA A 856 28.28 -22.04 -44.27
CA ALA A 856 27.62 -23.02 -43.41
C ALA A 856 28.63 -23.98 -42.75
N GLY A 857 28.48 -24.22 -41.44
CA GLY A 857 29.28 -25.20 -40.71
C GLY A 857 28.48 -26.05 -39.72
N GLY A 858 28.89 -27.31 -39.53
CA GLY A 858 28.17 -28.22 -38.62
C GLY A 858 28.20 -27.78 -37.15
N LEU A 859 29.28 -27.15 -36.70
CA LEU A 859 29.39 -26.50 -35.38
C LEU A 859 29.30 -24.98 -35.52
N MET A 860 30.15 -24.39 -36.36
CA MET A 860 30.31 -22.94 -36.48
C MET A 860 30.22 -22.49 -37.94
N GLY A 861 29.44 -21.46 -38.25
CA GLY A 861 29.47 -20.83 -39.56
C GLY A 861 30.84 -20.20 -39.81
N ARG A 862 31.25 -19.28 -38.93
CA ARG A 862 32.56 -18.62 -38.99
C ARG A 862 33.25 -18.59 -37.63
N ASN A 863 34.53 -18.96 -37.58
CA ASN A 863 35.38 -18.82 -36.38
C ASN A 863 36.39 -17.69 -36.56
N GLU A 864 36.29 -16.66 -35.73
CA GLU A 864 37.13 -15.46 -35.78
C GLU A 864 38.38 -15.59 -34.90
N LYS A 865 38.21 -16.04 -33.65
CA LYS A 865 39.31 -16.22 -32.66
C LYS A 865 39.06 -17.33 -31.65
N GLY A 866 37.96 -18.06 -31.80
CA GLY A 866 37.49 -18.99 -30.80
C GLY A 866 38.20 -20.34 -30.83
N ALA A 867 38.06 -21.07 -29.74
CA ALA A 867 38.56 -22.44 -29.58
C ALA A 867 37.37 -23.41 -29.42
N ALA A 868 37.50 -24.63 -29.93
CA ALA A 868 36.54 -25.70 -29.74
C ALA A 868 37.28 -26.97 -29.32
N LYS A 869 36.84 -27.63 -28.24
CA LYS A 869 37.43 -28.90 -27.75
C LYS A 869 36.35 -29.82 -27.16
N TYR A 870 36.48 -31.12 -27.41
CA TYR A 870 35.60 -32.15 -26.86
C TYR A 870 34.12 -32.04 -27.27
N ASP A 871 33.83 -31.34 -28.37
CA ASP A 871 32.48 -31.22 -28.90
C ASP A 871 32.11 -32.38 -29.83
N PHE A 872 30.84 -32.79 -29.79
CA PHE A 872 30.29 -33.81 -30.66
C PHE A 872 29.29 -33.19 -31.65
N VAL A 873 29.48 -33.46 -32.94
CA VAL A 873 28.68 -32.83 -34.02
C VAL A 873 28.09 -33.88 -34.94
N SER A 874 26.76 -33.86 -35.11
CA SER A 874 25.96 -34.75 -35.96
C SER A 874 24.85 -33.97 -36.68
N VAL A 875 25.25 -32.98 -37.47
CA VAL A 875 24.34 -32.09 -38.20
C VAL A 875 24.31 -32.44 -39.69
N LYS A 876 23.11 -32.51 -40.29
CA LYS A 876 22.94 -32.66 -41.74
C LYS A 876 22.97 -31.28 -42.41
N ILE A 877 23.92 -31.04 -43.33
CA ILE A 877 24.05 -29.75 -44.01
C ILE A 877 23.65 -29.88 -45.49
N THR A 878 22.75 -29.01 -45.94
CA THR A 878 22.35 -28.83 -47.34
C THR A 878 22.52 -27.36 -47.70
N ALA A 879 23.63 -27.00 -48.36
CA ALA A 879 23.90 -25.62 -48.72
C ALA A 879 24.68 -25.47 -50.03
N ASN A 880 24.41 -24.41 -50.79
CA ASN A 880 25.29 -23.89 -51.84
C ASN A 880 26.07 -22.70 -51.27
N GLY A 881 27.40 -22.68 -51.46
CA GLY A 881 28.28 -21.67 -50.86
C GLY A 881 29.51 -22.30 -50.20
N THR A 882 30.02 -21.69 -49.13
CA THR A 882 31.18 -22.22 -48.40
C THR A 882 30.70 -23.15 -47.29
N VAL A 883 30.89 -24.46 -47.47
CA VAL A 883 30.40 -25.48 -46.53
C VAL A 883 31.55 -26.21 -45.86
N GLY A 884 31.52 -26.28 -44.53
CA GLY A 884 32.43 -27.09 -43.72
C GLY A 884 31.68 -28.10 -42.86
N CYS A 885 32.21 -29.32 -42.72
CA CYS A 885 31.61 -30.33 -41.84
C CYS A 885 31.51 -29.86 -40.38
N LEU A 886 32.43 -28.98 -39.98
CA LEU A 886 32.50 -28.45 -38.63
C LEU A 886 32.49 -26.92 -38.63
N ILE A 887 33.47 -26.30 -39.31
CA ILE A 887 33.57 -24.84 -39.41
C ILE A 887 33.47 -24.45 -40.88
N GLY A 888 32.55 -23.56 -41.24
CA GLY A 888 32.39 -23.08 -42.61
C GLY A 888 33.57 -22.21 -43.06
N GLN A 889 33.95 -21.22 -42.24
CA GLN A 889 35.07 -20.31 -42.49
C GLN A 889 35.90 -20.05 -41.23
N VAL A 890 37.22 -19.95 -41.38
CA VAL A 890 38.18 -19.70 -40.28
C VAL A 890 38.98 -18.45 -40.62
N ASP A 891 39.09 -17.51 -39.69
CA ASP A 891 39.97 -16.34 -39.88
C ASP A 891 41.45 -16.74 -39.69
N LYS A 892 42.34 -16.12 -40.46
CA LYS A 892 43.74 -16.53 -40.66
C LYS A 892 44.56 -16.59 -39.37
N ASP A 893 44.14 -15.84 -38.34
CA ASP A 893 44.83 -15.71 -37.06
C ASP A 893 44.28 -16.64 -35.95
N SER A 894 43.34 -17.55 -36.25
CA SER A 894 42.51 -18.26 -35.24
C SER A 894 42.79 -19.76 -35.01
N VAL A 895 43.92 -20.29 -35.46
CA VAL A 895 44.14 -21.75 -35.53
C VAL A 895 44.71 -22.34 -34.23
N GLU A 896 43.86 -22.52 -33.22
CA GLU A 896 43.99 -23.56 -32.17
C GLU A 896 42.66 -24.30 -31.98
N SER A 897 42.31 -25.19 -32.91
CA SER A 897 41.15 -26.09 -32.76
C SER A 897 41.62 -27.54 -32.65
N THR A 898 41.22 -28.24 -31.58
CA THR A 898 41.51 -29.68 -31.37
C THR A 898 40.18 -30.42 -31.43
N LEU A 899 39.94 -31.15 -32.51
CA LEU A 899 38.60 -31.62 -32.88
C LEU A 899 38.54 -33.13 -33.02
N THR A 900 37.49 -33.73 -32.45
CA THR A 900 37.19 -35.16 -32.60
C THR A 900 35.86 -35.30 -33.36
N TYR A 901 35.91 -35.79 -34.60
CA TYR A 901 34.74 -35.97 -35.47
C TYR A 901 34.43 -37.47 -35.66
N LYS A 902 33.14 -37.83 -35.74
CA LYS A 902 32.69 -39.20 -36.09
C LYS A 902 31.69 -39.10 -37.25
N GLU A 903 32.04 -39.73 -38.38
CA GLU A 903 31.39 -39.54 -39.68
C GLU A 903 29.87 -39.83 -39.74
N ARG A 904 29.12 -38.97 -40.48
CA ARG A 904 27.90 -39.33 -41.23
C ARG A 904 27.57 -38.33 -42.36
N PHE A 905 27.36 -38.88 -43.56
CA PHE A 905 26.81 -38.36 -44.83
C PHE A 905 26.72 -36.83 -45.07
N LEU A 906 27.55 -36.35 -46.01
CA LEU A 906 27.31 -35.15 -46.81
C LEU A 906 26.47 -35.53 -48.05
N GLN A 907 25.53 -34.67 -48.46
CA GLN A 907 24.77 -34.85 -49.70
C GLN A 907 24.82 -33.53 -50.49
N GLU A 908 25.75 -33.43 -51.43
CA GLU A 908 25.77 -32.36 -52.44
C GLU A 908 24.73 -32.68 -53.53
N ASN A 909 23.82 -31.75 -53.79
CA ASN A 909 22.89 -31.85 -54.90
C ASN A 909 23.55 -31.39 -56.20
N GLY A 910 24.02 -32.35 -57.00
CA GLY A 910 23.94 -32.27 -58.46
C GLY A 910 25.22 -31.97 -59.23
N GLU A 911 26.16 -32.93 -59.29
CA GLU A 911 26.78 -33.37 -60.54
C GLU A 911 27.42 -34.76 -60.33
N ALA A 912 27.26 -35.65 -61.32
CA ALA A 912 27.64 -37.05 -61.23
C ALA A 912 29.15 -37.24 -60.98
N LEU A 913 29.49 -38.10 -60.02
CA LEU A 913 30.81 -38.72 -59.88
C LEU A 913 31.19 -39.39 -61.21
N LYS A 914 32.07 -38.74 -61.99
CA LYS A 914 32.87 -39.43 -62.99
C LYS A 914 33.88 -40.30 -62.25
N THR A 915 33.67 -41.60 -62.41
CA THR A 915 34.60 -42.71 -62.21
C THR A 915 36.07 -42.30 -62.23
N VAL A 916 36.78 -42.58 -61.15
CA VAL A 916 38.22 -42.82 -61.16
C VAL A 916 38.46 -44.20 -60.56
N GLU A 917 38.83 -45.12 -61.44
CA GLU A 917 39.51 -46.37 -61.12
C GLU A 917 40.77 -46.05 -60.30
N ASP A 918 40.87 -46.51 -59.06
CA ASP A 918 41.88 -47.49 -58.62
C ASP A 918 41.78 -47.63 -57.09
N VAL A 919 41.45 -48.84 -56.65
CA VAL A 919 41.32 -49.24 -55.25
C VAL A 919 42.63 -49.95 -54.90
N ASP A 920 43.55 -49.27 -54.19
CA ASP A 920 44.54 -49.92 -53.28
C ASP A 920 45.56 -48.96 -52.59
N SER A 921 45.29 -47.66 -52.42
CA SER A 921 46.26 -46.78 -51.69
C SER A 921 45.66 -45.77 -50.68
N VAL A 922 44.51 -46.06 -50.06
CA VAL A 922 43.77 -45.09 -49.22
C VAL A 922 43.62 -45.51 -47.76
N VAL A 923 44.66 -46.07 -47.12
CA VAL A 923 44.58 -46.47 -45.69
C VAL A 923 45.51 -45.68 -44.76
N GLU A 924 46.41 -44.82 -45.24
CA GLU A 924 47.40 -44.17 -44.34
C GLU A 924 47.44 -42.63 -44.35
N ARG A 925 46.35 -41.96 -44.77
CA ARG A 925 46.36 -40.49 -44.82
C ARG A 925 45.02 -39.83 -44.49
N TYR A 926 44.45 -40.12 -43.33
CA TYR A 926 43.31 -39.36 -42.79
C TYR A 926 43.40 -39.19 -41.26
N TYR A 927 44.34 -38.35 -40.81
CA TYR A 927 44.31 -37.72 -39.48
C TYR A 927 44.80 -36.26 -39.54
N ARG A 928 44.34 -35.53 -40.57
CA ARG A 928 44.40 -34.07 -40.63
C ARG A 928 43.17 -33.55 -41.35
N ILE A 929 42.08 -33.31 -40.62
CA ILE A 929 41.02 -32.43 -41.10
C ILE A 929 41.53 -31.01 -40.87
N ASN A 930 42.23 -30.48 -41.86
CA ASN A 930 42.52 -29.06 -41.98
C ASN A 930 41.70 -28.57 -43.20
N SER A 931 40.77 -27.65 -42.96
CA SER A 931 40.12 -26.87 -44.00
C SER A 931 41.18 -26.02 -44.71
N TYR A 932 41.58 -26.37 -45.93
CA TYR A 932 42.41 -25.50 -46.79
C TYR A 932 42.12 -25.70 -48.28
N TYR A 933 41.55 -24.67 -48.89
CA TYR A 933 41.83 -24.18 -50.25
C TYR A 933 41.69 -22.64 -50.15
N TYR A 934 42.73 -21.80 -50.17
CA TYR A 934 43.65 -21.54 -51.28
C TYR A 934 45.03 -20.97 -50.84
N LYS A 935 46.08 -21.46 -51.51
CA LYS A 935 47.40 -20.89 -51.92
C LYS A 935 48.04 -19.68 -51.19
N ASN A 936 49.29 -19.93 -50.76
CA ASN A 936 50.40 -19.01 -50.42
C ASN A 936 50.40 -18.27 -49.07
N SER A 937 50.97 -18.89 -48.04
CA SER A 937 52.09 -18.30 -47.24
C SER A 937 52.59 -19.29 -46.17
N TYR A 938 53.92 -19.46 -46.09
CA TYR A 938 54.67 -20.30 -45.15
C TYR A 938 54.46 -19.89 -43.67
N VAL A 939 54.16 -20.83 -42.77
CA VAL A 939 54.52 -20.74 -41.34
C VAL A 939 54.87 -22.14 -40.77
N ARG A 940 55.90 -22.15 -39.91
CA ARG A 940 56.61 -23.28 -39.29
C ARG A 940 55.76 -24.09 -38.29
N GLN A 941 56.12 -25.37 -38.24
CA GLN A 941 55.66 -26.44 -37.39
C GLN A 941 56.34 -26.42 -36.01
N THR A 942 55.58 -26.55 -34.92
CA THR A 942 56.04 -27.13 -33.64
C THR A 942 54.91 -27.97 -33.04
N GLY A 943 55.29 -29.15 -32.55
CA GLY A 943 54.42 -30.33 -32.40
C GLY A 943 53.53 -30.38 -31.16
N ILE A 944 52.59 -31.31 -31.24
CA ILE A 944 51.75 -31.79 -30.14
C ILE A 944 51.81 -33.32 -30.18
N ASP A 945 52.18 -33.92 -29.05
CA ASP A 945 52.14 -35.35 -28.79
C ASP A 945 50.70 -35.83 -28.60
N ALA A 946 50.33 -36.94 -29.23
CA ALA A 946 49.05 -37.62 -29.02
C ALA A 946 49.32 -39.06 -28.54
N TYR A 947 48.89 -39.36 -27.31
CA TYR A 947 48.68 -40.73 -26.84
C TYR A 947 47.26 -41.17 -27.22
N GLY A 948 47.17 -42.22 -28.03
CA GLY A 948 45.93 -42.91 -28.35
C GLY A 948 46.22 -44.38 -28.63
N VAL A 949 45.86 -45.23 -27.66
CA VAL A 949 45.93 -46.69 -27.74
C VAL A 949 44.93 -47.19 -28.80
N ILE A 950 45.40 -48.01 -29.74
CA ILE A 950 44.61 -48.74 -30.73
C ILE A 950 44.35 -50.14 -30.18
N ASP A 951 43.10 -50.58 -30.24
CA ASP A 951 42.65 -51.93 -29.88
C ASP A 951 42.76 -52.86 -31.11
N GLY A 952 43.31 -54.07 -30.94
CA GLY A 952 43.37 -55.06 -32.02
C GLY A 952 44.36 -56.23 -31.86
N TYR A 953 43.83 -57.34 -31.32
CA TYR A 953 44.08 -58.75 -31.66
C TYR A 953 44.97 -59.69 -30.81
N GLU A 954 44.37 -60.87 -30.64
CA GLU A 954 44.83 -62.23 -30.30
C GLU A 954 44.92 -62.72 -28.84
N LYS A 955 43.99 -63.65 -28.56
CA LYS A 955 44.03 -64.70 -27.53
C LYS A 955 45.42 -65.33 -27.41
N THR A 956 45.97 -65.32 -26.20
CA THR A 956 46.58 -66.52 -25.60
C THR A 956 46.39 -66.53 -24.08
N THR A 957 46.25 -67.74 -23.56
CA THR A 957 45.90 -68.16 -22.21
C THR A 957 47.07 -68.05 -21.20
N SER A 958 46.83 -67.51 -20.00
CA SER A 958 46.91 -68.19 -18.69
C SER A 958 47.02 -67.17 -17.52
N PRO A 959 46.66 -67.54 -16.27
CA PRO A 959 46.34 -66.60 -15.20
C PRO A 959 47.43 -66.53 -14.10
N GLU A 960 47.65 -65.34 -13.54
CA GLU A 960 48.29 -65.00 -12.25
C GLU A 960 48.72 -63.51 -12.34
N ALA A 961 48.64 -62.62 -11.36
CA ALA A 961 48.21 -62.62 -9.97
C ALA A 961 47.80 -61.17 -9.62
N TYR A 962 46.78 -61.02 -8.77
CA TYR A 962 46.43 -59.73 -8.15
C TYR A 962 47.51 -59.35 -7.13
N GLN A 963 48.17 -58.21 -7.32
CA GLN A 963 48.78 -57.44 -6.23
C GLN A 963 48.29 -56.00 -6.29
N THR A 964 47.44 -55.67 -5.33
CA THR A 964 47.08 -54.33 -4.89
C THR A 964 48.29 -53.68 -4.23
N GLU A 965 48.86 -52.65 -4.85
CA GLU A 965 49.64 -51.63 -4.15
C GLU A 965 48.79 -50.37 -4.02
N ALA A 966 48.42 -50.09 -2.77
CA ALA A 966 47.75 -48.87 -2.36
C ALA A 966 48.77 -47.72 -2.38
N TYR A 967 48.51 -46.69 -3.19
CA TYR A 967 49.15 -45.39 -2.99
C TYR A 967 48.32 -44.60 -1.99
N ALA A 968 48.97 -44.35 -0.84
CA ALA A 968 48.47 -43.53 0.25
C ALA A 968 48.25 -42.09 -0.22
N TYR A 969 47.07 -41.56 0.09
CA TYR A 969 46.73 -40.15 0.03
C TYR A 969 47.50 -39.44 1.17
N ASP A 970 48.44 -38.57 0.81
CA ASP A 970 49.13 -37.69 1.74
C ASP A 970 48.31 -36.40 1.90
N SER A 971 47.60 -36.28 3.02
CA SER A 971 46.66 -35.21 3.36
C SER A 971 47.29 -34.09 4.20
N GLU A 972 48.57 -33.78 4.02
CA GLU A 972 49.29 -32.78 4.84
C GLU A 972 49.85 -31.56 4.08
N ALA A 973 49.41 -31.31 2.84
CA ALA A 973 49.88 -30.15 2.06
C ALA A 973 48.84 -29.02 1.81
N GLU A 974 47.56 -29.19 2.14
CA GLU A 974 46.52 -28.15 1.93
C GLU A 974 46.04 -27.45 3.21
N MET A 975 46.57 -27.83 4.38
CA MET A 975 46.19 -27.21 5.67
C MET A 975 47.20 -26.17 6.17
N LYS A 976 47.87 -25.45 5.26
CA LYS A 976 48.78 -24.34 5.59
C LYS A 976 48.56 -23.04 4.80
N ALA A 977 47.50 -22.97 3.99
CA ALA A 977 47.06 -21.73 3.32
C ALA A 977 45.76 -21.14 3.89
N SER A 978 45.18 -21.76 4.93
CA SER A 978 43.92 -21.33 5.56
C SER A 978 44.11 -20.50 6.85
N ASP A 979 45.32 -20.42 7.40
CA ASP A 979 45.57 -19.76 8.70
C ASP A 979 46.11 -18.32 8.58
N GLU A 980 46.49 -17.85 7.39
CA GLU A 980 46.91 -16.45 7.16
C GLU A 980 45.76 -15.50 6.74
N TYR A 981 44.54 -16.01 6.53
CA TYR A 981 43.38 -15.18 6.15
C TYR A 981 42.49 -14.77 7.34
N LYS A 982 42.76 -15.27 8.55
CA LYS A 982 41.98 -14.99 9.76
C LYS A 982 42.48 -13.82 10.62
N GLU A 983 43.59 -13.17 10.24
CA GLU A 983 44.18 -12.06 11.01
C GLU A 983 43.84 -10.64 10.50
N ILE A 984 43.07 -10.51 9.39
CA ILE A 984 42.80 -9.20 8.76
C ILE A 984 41.38 -8.66 8.99
N PHE A 985 40.41 -9.51 9.37
CA PHE A 985 39.06 -9.03 9.69
C PHE A 985 38.72 -9.32 11.15
N GLY A 986 39.01 -8.31 11.97
CA GLY A 986 38.61 -8.26 13.37
C GLY A 986 37.11 -8.46 13.53
N SER A 987 36.81 -9.37 14.44
CA SER A 987 35.55 -9.51 15.17
C SER A 987 35.08 -8.18 15.75
N GLU A 988 33.79 -7.88 15.64
CA GLU A 988 32.98 -7.58 16.83
C GLU A 988 31.49 -7.73 16.48
N THR A 989 30.91 -8.81 17.01
CA THR A 989 29.49 -8.97 17.25
C THR A 989 29.18 -8.41 18.63
N ASP A 990 28.26 -7.44 18.69
CA ASP A 990 27.16 -7.36 19.65
C ASP A 990 25.93 -6.80 18.92
#